data_AF-A0A969ZXI6-F1
#
_entry.id   AF-A0A969ZXI6-F1
#
_cell.length_a   1.000
_cell.length_b   1.000
_cell.length_c   1.000
_cell.angle_alpha   90.00
_cell.angle_beta   90.00
_cell.angle_gamma   90.00
#
_symmetry.space_group_name_H-M   'P 1'
#
loop_
_entity.id
_entity.type
_entity.pdbx_description
1 polymer ?
#
loop_
_entity_poly.entity_id
_entity_poly.type
_entity_poly.pdbx_seq_one_letter_code
_entity_poly.pdbx_strand_id
1 'polypeptide(L)'
;MVLLKVNEEGFSVVEIIVAIAIILIIAASILPLLHYSSRSTFSNQNLITASNLASSIIEEIRSLDYDSIGTVGGNPEGPIEQIQRRSLNGFDYKIETLISWGSAKGKNEVNPVAYKNIRVVVKGIDLYSKNETVLAELHSIAARDGEEPLVEEGHLKVQIRDINNSPIETPLLVSISGAETSSLFSDYSGQAFFGMLNEGLYNVSVKLADGMYAIGGDIFDSNSNIAVKNNVRVSNYTTTEITFVVDKKENLSGIELQFIDSERETPITRKGRISTDIYFNGSSYTMTKEFSSADFTDGVLNKEFLGIMPEGAEITDIRIDGVAGYKNYMMSSDRPPLTSSRTPWDCIIPKKDVTERVFIPLDSVYFYQESTKEDFNRCNFMTHTLSANDNDTLSLKMFQPDINLTGCESDASSVRSIWRWFTIERFPDDNAFDGNTNTYWRSGDQNNNIYWIRVELNETTALRGFSVFSEYNKGPKDFSVEVSTEGINWTTAKTGSLENTTGWKTVEFDFPVSCKHFKLNIFSKWTSSEDVQINEIELFSYDGYAPLGYRIIGPLDISAYEIAPYFKVEWDAEIPPGASFEVRMLLLDEGVEPEPEDFTDNTIVSEIDGRIPNISWGQSLLGKRLWIMEWFTPNENNDATPVLHYLNIGELFANE
;
A
#
# COMPACT_ATOMS: atom_id res chain seq x y z
N MET A 1 -89.66 -40.80 -71.06
CA MET A 1 -89.02 -41.09 -69.76
C MET A 1 -88.27 -42.41 -69.89
N VAL A 2 -86.97 -42.35 -70.15
CA VAL A 2 -86.02 -43.45 -69.97
C VAL A 2 -84.76 -42.78 -69.44
N LEU A 3 -84.48 -42.97 -68.15
CA LEU A 3 -83.31 -42.45 -67.45
C LEU A 3 -82.08 -43.25 -67.88
N LEU A 4 -81.15 -42.62 -68.61
CA LEU A 4 -79.79 -43.14 -68.78
C LEU A 4 -79.03 -42.89 -67.47
N LYS A 5 -78.84 -43.96 -66.68
CA LYS A 5 -77.88 -43.97 -65.57
C LYS A 5 -76.48 -43.85 -66.18
N VAL A 6 -75.81 -42.73 -65.94
CA VAL A 6 -74.36 -42.62 -66.10
C VAL A 6 -73.72 -43.42 -64.97
N ASN A 7 -72.94 -44.42 -65.32
CA ASN A 7 -72.16 -45.20 -64.38
C ASN A 7 -70.91 -44.35 -64.03
N GLU A 8 -70.94 -43.63 -62.92
CA GLU A 8 -69.72 -43.03 -62.37
C GLU A 8 -68.88 -44.16 -61.78
N GLU A 9 -67.99 -44.74 -62.58
CA GLU A 9 -66.94 -45.60 -62.06
C GLU A 9 -66.03 -44.74 -61.17
N GLY A 10 -66.17 -44.92 -59.85
CA GLY A 10 -65.29 -44.29 -58.87
C GLY A 10 -63.84 -44.67 -59.14
N PHE A 11 -62.92 -43.73 -58.87
CA PHE A 11 -61.48 -43.93 -59.06
C PHE A 11 -60.99 -45.24 -58.44
N SER A 12 -60.14 -45.95 -59.17
CA SER A 12 -59.41 -47.11 -58.63
C SER A 12 -58.53 -46.65 -57.47
N VAL A 13 -58.50 -47.42 -56.38
CA VAL A 13 -57.58 -47.17 -55.24
C VAL A 13 -56.13 -47.04 -55.72
N VAL A 14 -55.75 -47.76 -56.79
CA VAL A 14 -54.43 -47.69 -57.40
C VAL A 14 -54.17 -46.33 -58.07
N GLU A 15 -55.14 -45.76 -58.77
CA GLU A 15 -54.99 -44.44 -59.40
C GLU A 15 -54.87 -43.32 -58.36
N ILE A 16 -55.61 -43.41 -57.25
CA ILE A 16 -55.48 -42.47 -56.13
C ILE A 16 -54.08 -42.56 -55.52
N ILE A 17 -53.55 -43.78 -55.32
CA ILE A 17 -52.19 -43.97 -54.77
C ILE A 17 -51.12 -43.42 -55.73
N VAL A 18 -51.25 -43.67 -57.04
CA VAL A 18 -50.30 -43.16 -58.05
C VAL A 18 -50.36 -41.64 -58.15
N ALA A 19 -51.56 -41.06 -58.18
CA ALA A 19 -51.73 -39.59 -58.20
C ALA A 19 -51.15 -38.94 -56.94
N ILE A 20 -51.41 -39.52 -55.75
CA ILE A 20 -50.81 -39.04 -54.49
C ILE A 20 -49.28 -39.18 -54.52
N ALA A 21 -48.75 -40.30 -55.02
CA ALA A 21 -47.30 -40.49 -55.12
C ALA A 21 -46.63 -39.46 -56.05
N ILE A 22 -47.23 -39.17 -57.21
CA ILE A 22 -46.74 -38.16 -58.15
C ILE A 22 -46.80 -36.76 -57.51
N ILE A 23 -47.91 -36.42 -56.85
CA ILE A 23 -48.05 -35.14 -56.14
C ILE A 23 -47.03 -35.02 -55.01
N LEU A 24 -46.76 -36.10 -54.26
CA LEU A 24 -45.75 -36.11 -53.21
C LEU A 24 -44.33 -35.92 -53.76
N ILE A 25 -43.99 -36.51 -54.90
CA ILE A 25 -42.69 -36.32 -55.55
C ILE A 25 -42.53 -34.86 -56.03
N ILE A 26 -43.59 -34.28 -56.61
CA ILE A 26 -43.60 -32.88 -57.05
C ILE A 26 -43.52 -31.94 -55.84
N ALA A 27 -44.30 -32.17 -54.78
CA ALA A 27 -44.26 -31.37 -53.56
C ALA A 27 -42.89 -31.45 -52.86
N ALA A 28 -42.30 -32.65 -52.79
CA ALA A 28 -40.98 -32.85 -52.19
C ALA A 28 -39.84 -32.16 -52.97
N SER A 29 -40.00 -31.94 -54.28
CA SER A 29 -39.01 -31.23 -55.10
C SER A 29 -39.20 -29.71 -55.11
N ILE A 30 -40.43 -29.21 -55.05
CA ILE A 30 -40.72 -27.77 -55.11
C ILE A 30 -40.45 -27.06 -53.76
N LEU A 31 -40.77 -27.69 -52.62
CA LEU A 31 -40.62 -27.05 -51.31
C LEU A 31 -39.17 -26.62 -51.00
N PRO A 32 -38.13 -27.45 -51.23
CA PRO A 32 -36.74 -27.03 -51.02
C PRO A 32 -36.32 -25.88 -51.96
N LEU A 33 -36.81 -25.86 -53.19
CA LEU A 33 -36.55 -24.79 -54.16
C LEU A 33 -37.15 -23.46 -53.71
N LEU A 34 -38.40 -23.46 -53.22
CA LEU A 34 -39.03 -22.25 -52.67
C LEU A 34 -38.29 -21.73 -51.44
N HIS A 35 -37.87 -22.63 -50.54
CA HIS A 35 -37.08 -22.27 -49.37
C HIS A 35 -35.72 -21.69 -49.74
N TYR A 36 -34.99 -22.32 -50.68
CA TYR A 36 -33.72 -21.82 -51.18
C TYR A 36 -33.86 -20.47 -51.90
N SER A 37 -34.86 -20.33 -52.77
CA SER A 37 -35.13 -19.08 -53.47
C SER A 37 -35.45 -17.95 -52.49
N SER A 38 -36.28 -18.20 -51.47
CA SER A 38 -36.58 -17.20 -50.44
C SER A 38 -35.32 -16.80 -49.67
N ARG A 39 -34.53 -17.78 -49.22
CA ARG A 39 -33.25 -17.54 -48.53
C ARG A 39 -32.29 -16.71 -49.39
N SER A 40 -32.19 -17.03 -50.68
CA SER A 40 -31.34 -16.30 -51.63
C SER A 40 -31.81 -14.85 -51.80
N THR A 41 -33.12 -14.62 -51.97
CA THR A 41 -33.67 -13.27 -52.10
C THR A 41 -33.44 -12.44 -50.84
N PHE A 42 -33.71 -12.98 -49.64
CA PHE A 42 -33.46 -12.28 -48.38
C PHE A 42 -31.98 -11.96 -48.17
N SER A 43 -31.09 -12.91 -48.46
CA SER A 43 -29.65 -12.68 -48.36
C SER A 43 -29.17 -11.58 -49.31
N ASN A 44 -29.65 -11.60 -50.57
CA ASN A 44 -29.31 -10.56 -51.56
C ASN A 44 -29.85 -9.18 -51.16
N GLN A 45 -31.06 -9.11 -50.59
CA GLN A 45 -31.60 -7.85 -50.07
C GLN A 45 -30.73 -7.28 -48.93
N ASN A 46 -30.23 -8.15 -48.04
CA ASN A 46 -29.33 -7.75 -46.97
C ASN A 46 -28.00 -7.23 -47.50
N LEU A 47 -27.41 -7.90 -48.49
CA LEU A 47 -26.15 -7.47 -49.13
C LEU A 47 -26.30 -6.12 -49.84
N ILE A 48 -27.37 -5.92 -50.61
CA ILE A 48 -27.61 -4.64 -51.32
C ILE A 48 -27.82 -3.51 -50.32
N THR A 49 -28.61 -3.74 -49.26
CA THR A 49 -28.84 -2.73 -48.21
C THR A 49 -27.55 -2.38 -47.49
N ALA A 50 -26.75 -3.39 -47.13
CA ALA A 50 -25.44 -3.19 -46.49
C ALA A 50 -24.46 -2.42 -47.40
N SER A 51 -24.42 -2.74 -48.70
CA SER A 51 -23.57 -2.02 -49.67
C SER A 51 -24.00 -0.56 -49.82
N ASN A 52 -25.30 -0.28 -49.89
CA ASN A 52 -25.82 1.09 -49.93
C ASN A 52 -25.51 1.87 -48.65
N LEU A 53 -25.58 1.22 -47.48
CA LEU A 53 -25.18 1.82 -46.20
C LEU A 53 -23.70 2.16 -46.20
N ALA A 54 -22.82 1.24 -46.64
CA ALA A 54 -21.39 1.49 -46.73
C ALA A 54 -21.10 2.68 -47.66
N SER A 55 -21.73 2.71 -48.85
CA SER A 55 -21.58 3.83 -49.79
C SER A 55 -22.08 5.15 -49.21
N SER A 56 -23.18 5.14 -48.47
CA SER A 56 -23.69 6.34 -47.80
C SER A 56 -22.68 6.95 -46.82
N ILE A 57 -21.99 6.11 -46.05
CA ILE A 57 -20.94 6.58 -45.12
C ILE A 57 -19.72 7.10 -45.87
N ILE A 58 -19.31 6.44 -46.97
CA ILE A 58 -18.21 6.94 -47.80
C ILE A 58 -18.55 8.32 -48.39
N GLU A 59 -19.77 8.53 -48.89
CA GLU A 59 -20.18 9.85 -49.40
C GLU A 59 -20.30 10.91 -48.30
N GLU A 60 -20.71 10.52 -47.09
CA GLU A 60 -20.67 11.39 -45.90
C GLU A 60 -19.23 11.83 -45.61
N ILE A 61 -18.27 10.89 -45.58
CA ILE A 61 -16.85 11.20 -45.37
C ILE A 61 -16.30 12.08 -46.49
N ARG A 62 -16.69 11.84 -47.74
CA ARG A 62 -16.25 12.66 -48.91
C ARG A 62 -16.80 14.08 -48.90
N SER A 63 -17.84 14.35 -48.12
CA SER A 63 -18.39 15.69 -47.96
C SER A 63 -17.63 16.54 -46.93
N LEU A 64 -16.73 15.93 -46.16
CA LEU A 64 -15.92 16.60 -45.15
C LEU A 64 -14.66 17.22 -45.77
N ASP A 65 -14.22 18.34 -45.20
CA ASP A 65 -12.88 18.87 -45.45
C ASP A 65 -11.83 17.85 -44.96
N TYR A 66 -10.69 17.78 -45.65
CA TYR A 66 -9.62 16.81 -45.34
C TYR A 66 -9.26 16.78 -43.85
N ASP A 67 -9.18 17.95 -43.21
CA ASP A 67 -8.81 18.08 -41.79
C ASP A 67 -9.87 17.49 -40.85
N SER A 68 -11.13 17.51 -41.25
CA SER A 68 -12.25 16.94 -40.50
C SER A 68 -12.49 15.45 -40.78
N ILE A 69 -11.79 14.85 -41.75
CA ILE A 69 -11.88 13.41 -42.00
C ILE A 69 -11.22 12.66 -40.84
N GLY A 70 -12.03 12.10 -39.97
CA GLY A 70 -11.60 11.40 -38.78
C GLY A 70 -12.80 10.84 -38.03
N THR A 71 -12.54 10.16 -36.92
CA THR A 71 -13.61 9.58 -36.11
C THR A 71 -13.70 10.20 -34.73
N VAL A 72 -14.89 10.13 -34.13
CA VAL A 72 -15.12 10.65 -32.77
C VAL A 72 -14.25 9.89 -31.79
N GLY A 73 -13.37 10.62 -31.08
CA GLY A 73 -12.39 10.03 -30.17
C GLY A 73 -11.30 9.19 -30.87
N GLY A 74 -11.17 9.27 -32.19
CA GLY A 74 -10.15 8.58 -32.97
C GLY A 74 -8.92 9.42 -33.27
N ASN A 75 -7.97 8.84 -34.01
CA ASN A 75 -6.81 9.54 -34.54
C ASN A 75 -6.61 9.08 -36.00
N PRO A 76 -6.91 9.93 -37.01
CA PRO A 76 -7.32 11.34 -36.91
C PRO A 76 -8.70 11.55 -36.26
N GLU A 77 -8.86 12.65 -35.51
CA GLU A 77 -10.13 13.06 -34.90
C GLU A 77 -11.09 13.65 -35.95
N GLY A 78 -12.38 13.38 -35.82
CA GLY A 78 -13.42 13.94 -36.68
C GLY A 78 -14.84 13.59 -36.22
N PRO A 79 -15.88 13.96 -36.99
CA PRO A 79 -17.27 13.84 -36.56
C PRO A 79 -17.87 12.45 -36.79
N ILE A 80 -17.16 11.52 -37.44
CA ILE A 80 -17.72 10.21 -37.81
C ILE A 80 -17.65 9.24 -36.64
N GLU A 81 -18.79 8.71 -36.21
CA GLU A 81 -18.84 7.66 -35.20
C GLU A 81 -18.12 6.39 -35.68
N GLN A 82 -17.20 5.84 -34.86
CA GLN A 82 -16.48 4.59 -35.19
C GLN A 82 -17.42 3.39 -35.30
N ILE A 83 -18.50 3.37 -34.50
CA ILE A 83 -19.51 2.31 -34.50
C ILE A 83 -20.91 2.94 -34.56
N GLN A 84 -21.66 2.66 -35.62
CA GLN A 84 -23.06 3.03 -35.76
C GLN A 84 -23.94 1.78 -35.82
N ARG A 85 -25.15 1.86 -35.25
CA ARG A 85 -26.17 0.81 -35.39
C ARG A 85 -27.36 1.38 -36.16
N ARG A 86 -27.81 0.68 -37.19
CA ARG A 86 -28.98 1.07 -37.99
C ARG A 86 -29.91 -0.11 -38.18
N SER A 87 -31.21 0.11 -38.02
CA SER A 87 -32.24 -0.89 -38.30
C SER A 87 -33.00 -0.50 -39.56
N LEU A 88 -32.97 -1.35 -40.58
CA LEU A 88 -33.58 -1.11 -41.89
C LEU A 88 -34.27 -2.38 -42.36
N ASN A 89 -35.53 -2.27 -42.78
CA ASN A 89 -36.34 -3.39 -43.29
C ASN A 89 -36.43 -4.59 -42.32
N GLY A 90 -36.36 -4.34 -41.01
CA GLY A 90 -36.39 -5.38 -39.98
C GLY A 90 -35.05 -6.10 -39.73
N PHE A 91 -33.96 -5.60 -40.31
CA PHE A 91 -32.61 -6.07 -40.08
C PHE A 91 -31.78 -5.05 -39.32
N ASP A 92 -31.02 -5.51 -38.35
CA ASP A 92 -30.05 -4.68 -37.63
C ASP A 92 -28.67 -4.80 -38.27
N TYR A 93 -28.07 -3.65 -38.53
CA TYR A 93 -26.74 -3.51 -39.10
C TYR A 93 -25.83 -2.81 -38.11
N LYS A 94 -24.62 -3.34 -37.97
CA LYS A 94 -23.51 -2.69 -37.27
C LYS A 94 -22.53 -2.18 -38.32
N ILE A 95 -22.34 -0.87 -38.34
CA ILE A 95 -21.44 -0.18 -39.26
C ILE A 95 -20.20 0.19 -38.48
N GLU A 96 -19.05 -0.32 -38.89
CA GLU A 96 -17.74 -0.03 -38.32
C GLU A 96 -16.97 0.84 -39.32
N THR A 97 -16.63 2.06 -38.91
CA THR A 97 -15.86 3.01 -39.73
C THR A 97 -14.48 3.16 -39.13
N LEU A 98 -13.45 2.76 -39.88
CA LEU A 98 -12.06 2.90 -39.50
C LEU A 98 -11.42 3.95 -40.40
N ILE A 99 -10.91 5.02 -39.77
CA ILE A 99 -10.12 6.04 -40.43
C ILE A 99 -8.75 6.06 -39.76
N SER A 100 -7.69 5.82 -40.52
CA SER A 100 -6.32 5.76 -40.02
C SER A 100 -5.36 6.52 -40.93
N TRP A 101 -4.20 6.89 -40.39
CA TRP A 101 -3.13 7.48 -41.19
C TRP A 101 -2.49 6.45 -42.13
N GLY A 102 -2.07 6.92 -43.30
CA GLY A 102 -1.33 6.17 -44.30
C GLY A 102 0.00 6.84 -44.60
N SER A 103 1.06 6.03 -44.70
CA SER A 103 2.40 6.54 -44.99
C SER A 103 2.69 6.59 -46.49
N ALA A 104 3.45 7.59 -46.93
CA ALA A 104 4.01 7.65 -48.27
C ALA A 104 5.53 7.88 -48.23
N LYS A 105 6.25 7.26 -49.17
CA LYS A 105 7.70 7.43 -49.30
C LYS A 105 8.00 8.54 -50.32
N GLY A 106 8.60 9.63 -49.84
CA GLY A 106 9.19 10.67 -50.67
C GLY A 106 10.58 10.29 -51.17
N LYS A 107 11.30 11.25 -51.78
CA LYS A 107 12.65 11.00 -52.33
C LYS A 107 13.67 10.56 -51.28
N ASN A 108 13.61 11.11 -50.06
CA ASN A 108 14.61 10.85 -49.01
C ASN A 108 14.01 10.41 -47.66
N GLU A 109 12.70 10.58 -47.46
CA GLU A 109 12.05 10.37 -46.16
C GLU A 109 10.67 9.71 -46.33
N VAL A 110 10.24 9.00 -45.30
CA VAL A 110 8.88 8.42 -45.22
C VAL A 110 8.05 9.39 -44.39
N ASN A 111 7.00 9.96 -44.98
CA ASN A 111 5.99 10.69 -44.22
C ASN A 111 4.98 9.66 -43.69
N PRO A 112 4.89 9.44 -42.36
CA PRO A 112 4.02 8.41 -41.79
C PRO A 112 2.53 8.81 -41.77
N VAL A 113 2.20 10.08 -42.03
CA VAL A 113 0.84 10.65 -41.98
C VAL A 113 0.38 11.25 -43.32
N ALA A 114 0.97 10.82 -44.43
CA ALA A 114 0.80 11.41 -45.77
C ALA A 114 -0.63 11.41 -46.37
N TYR A 115 -1.51 10.51 -45.91
CA TYR A 115 -2.91 10.44 -46.34
C TYR A 115 -3.75 9.73 -45.28
N LYS A 116 -5.07 9.70 -45.47
CA LYS A 116 -6.02 9.00 -44.59
C LYS A 116 -6.63 7.80 -45.31
N ASN A 117 -6.43 6.61 -44.75
CA ASN A 117 -7.11 5.38 -45.15
C ASN A 117 -8.51 5.37 -44.55
N ILE A 118 -9.52 5.03 -45.35
CA ILE A 118 -10.91 4.92 -44.93
C ILE A 118 -11.38 3.51 -45.24
N ARG A 119 -11.91 2.82 -44.24
CA ARG A 119 -12.55 1.52 -44.37
C ARG A 119 -13.91 1.55 -43.69
N VAL A 120 -14.95 1.16 -44.41
CA VAL A 120 -16.31 1.04 -43.89
C VAL A 120 -16.75 -0.41 -44.02
N VAL A 121 -16.98 -1.06 -42.88
CA VAL A 121 -17.45 -2.45 -42.80
C VAL A 121 -18.88 -2.45 -42.28
N VAL A 122 -19.80 -3.08 -43.03
CA VAL A 122 -21.19 -3.26 -42.61
C VAL A 122 -21.41 -4.73 -42.29
N LYS A 123 -21.68 -4.99 -41.02
CA LYS A 123 -22.00 -6.31 -40.49
C LYS A 123 -23.50 -6.44 -40.25
N GLY A 124 -24.01 -7.65 -40.40
CA GLY A 124 -25.40 -7.98 -40.07
C GLY A 124 -25.52 -9.44 -39.63
N ILE A 125 -26.65 -9.77 -39.02
CA ILE A 125 -26.93 -11.13 -38.56
C ILE A 125 -27.45 -11.95 -39.74
N ASP A 126 -26.81 -13.08 -40.03
CA ASP A 126 -27.39 -14.08 -40.92
C ASP A 126 -28.55 -14.76 -40.19
N LEU A 127 -29.77 -14.63 -40.73
CA LEU A 127 -30.99 -15.13 -40.10
C LEU A 127 -31.01 -16.65 -39.82
N TYR A 128 -30.12 -17.42 -40.48
CA TYR A 128 -30.09 -18.88 -40.39
C TYR A 128 -28.96 -19.39 -39.51
N SER A 129 -27.74 -18.85 -39.65
CA SER A 129 -26.63 -19.21 -38.78
C SER A 129 -26.69 -18.49 -37.42
N LYS A 130 -27.44 -17.38 -37.34
CA LYS A 130 -27.49 -16.45 -36.21
C LYS A 130 -26.14 -15.83 -35.86
N ASN A 131 -25.14 -15.99 -36.72
CA ASN A 131 -23.83 -15.38 -36.56
C ASN A 131 -23.81 -14.00 -37.23
N GLU A 132 -23.08 -13.08 -36.63
CA GLU A 132 -22.73 -11.81 -37.27
C GLU A 132 -21.75 -12.10 -38.41
N THR A 133 -22.01 -11.56 -39.59
CA THR A 133 -21.15 -11.71 -40.78
C THR A 133 -20.91 -10.36 -41.43
N VAL A 134 -19.77 -10.22 -42.09
CA VAL A 134 -19.46 -9.05 -42.94
C VAL A 134 -20.30 -9.16 -44.21
N LEU A 135 -21.17 -8.18 -44.44
CA LEU A 135 -22.07 -8.14 -45.60
C LEU A 135 -21.52 -7.24 -46.71
N ALA A 136 -20.86 -6.15 -46.35
CA ALA A 136 -20.21 -5.24 -47.28
C ALA A 136 -18.98 -4.61 -46.65
N GLU A 137 -17.95 -4.38 -47.46
CA GLU A 137 -16.73 -3.66 -47.07
C GLU A 137 -16.34 -2.73 -48.23
N LEU A 138 -16.08 -1.47 -47.92
CA LEU A 138 -15.59 -0.47 -48.88
C LEU A 138 -14.32 0.18 -48.35
N HIS A 139 -13.39 0.45 -49.27
CA HIS A 139 -12.15 1.15 -48.99
C HIS A 139 -12.10 2.45 -49.79
N SER A 140 -11.53 3.49 -49.19
CA SER A 140 -11.19 4.73 -49.85
C SER A 140 -9.93 5.34 -49.25
N ILE A 141 -9.36 6.32 -49.94
CA ILE A 141 -8.21 7.08 -49.50
C ILE A 141 -8.53 8.55 -49.71
N ALA A 142 -8.24 9.38 -48.70
CA ALA A 142 -8.26 10.83 -48.81
C ALA A 142 -6.83 11.36 -48.71
N ALA A 143 -6.43 12.23 -49.63
CA ALA A 143 -5.12 12.88 -49.65
C ALA A 143 -5.29 14.37 -49.97
N ARG A 144 -4.37 15.21 -49.49
CA ARG A 144 -4.33 16.64 -49.84
C ARG A 144 -3.85 16.87 -51.27
N ASP A 145 -4.19 18.03 -51.83
CA ASP A 145 -3.62 18.48 -53.10
C ASP A 145 -2.22 19.08 -52.84
N GLY A 146 -1.18 18.25 -52.91
CA GLY A 146 0.23 18.63 -52.69
C GLY A 146 1.04 17.63 -51.85
N GLU A 147 2.36 17.82 -51.75
CA GLU A 147 3.20 17.06 -50.81
C GLU A 147 2.99 17.59 -49.38
N GLU A 148 2.70 16.68 -48.45
CA GLU A 148 2.52 17.02 -47.05
C GLU A 148 3.88 17.31 -46.39
N PRO A 149 4.06 18.47 -45.75
CA PRO A 149 5.32 18.81 -45.08
C PRO A 149 5.61 17.82 -43.95
N LEU A 150 6.88 17.72 -43.56
CA LEU A 150 7.25 17.03 -42.33
C LEU A 150 6.49 17.65 -41.17
N VAL A 151 5.73 16.82 -40.47
CA VAL A 151 4.98 17.19 -39.29
C VAL A 151 5.94 17.18 -38.10
N GLU A 152 5.87 18.20 -37.26
CA GLU A 152 6.75 18.34 -36.08
C GLU A 152 6.33 17.39 -34.96
N GLU A 153 5.02 17.21 -34.80
CA GLU A 153 4.39 16.37 -33.80
C GLU A 153 4.88 14.91 -33.87
N GLY A 154 4.92 14.25 -32.72
CA GLY A 154 5.37 12.86 -32.64
C GLY A 154 4.32 11.88 -33.14
N HIS A 155 4.72 10.63 -33.31
CA HIS A 155 3.83 9.54 -33.67
C HIS A 155 4.02 8.36 -32.71
N LEU A 156 2.97 7.57 -32.52
CA LEU A 156 2.99 6.35 -31.76
C LEU A 156 2.44 5.19 -32.60
N LYS A 157 3.27 4.18 -32.80
CA LYS A 157 2.89 2.93 -33.46
C LYS A 157 2.79 1.82 -32.42
N VAL A 158 1.59 1.30 -32.24
CA VAL A 158 1.30 0.16 -31.38
C VAL A 158 1.18 -1.07 -32.27
N GLN A 159 2.05 -2.06 -32.05
CA GLN A 159 1.99 -3.36 -32.71
C GLN A 159 1.38 -4.39 -31.78
N ILE A 160 0.46 -5.17 -32.29
CA ILE A 160 -0.23 -6.27 -31.61
C ILE A 160 0.06 -7.53 -32.38
N ARG A 161 0.82 -8.43 -31.77
CA ARG A 161 1.27 -9.67 -32.42
C ARG A 161 0.97 -10.87 -31.53
N ASP A 162 0.88 -12.05 -32.12
CA ASP A 162 0.85 -13.30 -31.36
C ASP A 162 2.24 -13.73 -30.89
N ILE A 163 2.29 -14.83 -30.14
CA ILE A 163 3.53 -15.44 -29.65
C ILE A 163 4.50 -15.84 -30.77
N ASN A 164 3.96 -16.12 -31.97
CA ASN A 164 4.71 -16.48 -33.16
C ASN A 164 5.07 -15.26 -34.02
N ASN A 165 4.89 -14.05 -33.48
CA ASN A 165 5.17 -12.77 -34.15
C ASN A 165 4.28 -12.49 -35.38
N SER A 166 3.13 -13.15 -35.48
CA SER A 166 2.12 -12.95 -36.52
C SER A 166 1.08 -11.91 -36.08
N PRO A 167 0.45 -11.18 -37.01
CA PRO A 167 -0.56 -10.18 -36.66
C PRO A 167 -1.84 -10.84 -36.11
N ILE A 168 -2.50 -10.18 -35.17
CA ILE A 168 -3.80 -10.62 -34.68
C ILE A 168 -4.88 -10.26 -35.72
N GLU A 169 -5.52 -11.27 -36.30
CA GLU A 169 -6.53 -11.09 -37.36
C GLU A 169 -7.79 -10.35 -36.89
N THR A 170 -8.06 -10.37 -35.58
CA THR A 170 -9.19 -9.66 -34.98
C THR A 170 -8.75 -8.26 -34.53
N PRO A 171 -9.34 -7.18 -35.09
CA PRO A 171 -9.08 -5.82 -34.62
C PRO A 171 -9.33 -5.66 -33.12
N LEU A 172 -8.32 -5.20 -32.38
CA LEU A 172 -8.43 -4.89 -30.96
C LEU A 172 -8.48 -3.38 -30.76
N LEU A 173 -9.26 -2.91 -29.78
CA LEU A 173 -9.35 -1.49 -29.47
C LEU A 173 -8.09 -1.07 -28.69
N VAL A 174 -7.34 -0.13 -29.26
CA VAL A 174 -6.19 0.50 -28.63
C VAL A 174 -6.57 1.90 -28.21
N SER A 175 -6.30 2.27 -26.96
CA SER A 175 -6.57 3.61 -26.45
C SER A 175 -5.32 4.22 -25.83
N ILE A 176 -5.09 5.50 -26.09
CA ILE A 176 -4.04 6.31 -25.48
C ILE A 176 -4.67 7.34 -24.55
N SER A 177 -3.96 7.66 -23.48
CA SER A 177 -4.31 8.74 -22.54
C SER A 177 -3.03 9.42 -22.04
N GLY A 178 -3.11 10.66 -21.59
CA GLY A 178 -1.94 11.44 -21.17
C GLY A 178 -2.02 12.86 -21.70
N ALA A 179 -1.01 13.28 -22.47
CA ALA A 179 -1.02 14.59 -23.14
C ALA A 179 -2.24 14.77 -24.07
N GLU A 180 -2.69 13.67 -24.68
CA GLU A 180 -3.94 13.58 -25.43
C GLU A 180 -4.65 12.26 -25.13
N THR A 181 -5.94 12.18 -25.46
CA THR A 181 -6.73 10.96 -25.35
C THR A 181 -7.36 10.62 -26.69
N SER A 182 -7.15 9.40 -27.16
CA SER A 182 -7.69 8.91 -28.42
C SER A 182 -7.76 7.39 -28.41
N SER A 183 -8.58 6.80 -29.27
CA SER A 183 -8.73 5.36 -29.41
C SER A 183 -8.99 4.95 -30.85
N LEU A 184 -8.38 3.85 -31.28
CA LEU A 184 -8.62 3.28 -32.61
C LEU A 184 -8.47 1.76 -32.58
N PHE A 185 -9.19 1.10 -33.48
CA PHE A 185 -9.03 -0.33 -33.69
C PHE A 185 -7.76 -0.62 -34.48
N SER A 186 -7.03 -1.66 -34.09
CA SER A 186 -5.91 -2.15 -34.88
C SER A 186 -6.38 -2.63 -36.26
N ASP A 187 -5.53 -2.49 -37.27
CA ASP A 187 -5.80 -3.05 -38.58
C ASP A 187 -5.55 -4.57 -38.62
N TYR A 188 -5.77 -5.20 -39.78
CA TYR A 188 -5.54 -6.64 -39.99
C TYR A 188 -4.05 -7.03 -39.98
N SER A 189 -3.14 -6.06 -39.94
CA SER A 189 -1.71 -6.29 -39.69
C SER A 189 -1.34 -6.16 -38.21
N GLY A 190 -2.35 -6.04 -37.33
CA GLY A 190 -2.16 -5.89 -35.89
C GLY A 190 -1.59 -4.52 -35.51
N GLN A 191 -1.73 -3.50 -36.36
CA GLN A 191 -1.15 -2.18 -36.10
C GLN A 191 -2.24 -1.17 -35.75
N ALA A 192 -1.99 -0.40 -34.68
CA ALA A 192 -2.71 0.83 -34.38
C ALA A 192 -1.72 1.99 -34.43
N PHE A 193 -1.93 2.95 -35.34
CA PHE A 193 -1.04 4.08 -35.54
C PHE A 193 -1.72 5.39 -35.15
N PHE A 194 -1.14 6.08 -34.17
CA PHE A 194 -1.55 7.41 -33.73
C PHE A 194 -0.54 8.42 -34.28
N GLY A 195 -0.98 9.26 -35.20
CA GLY A 195 -0.18 10.30 -35.81
C GLY A 195 -0.46 11.69 -35.23
N MET A 196 0.52 12.58 -35.36
CA MET A 196 0.40 13.99 -34.97
C MET A 196 0.06 14.20 -33.50
N LEU A 197 0.73 13.45 -32.62
CA LEU A 197 0.54 13.54 -31.17
C LEU A 197 1.44 14.62 -30.57
N ASN A 198 0.89 15.39 -29.62
CA ASN A 198 1.69 16.26 -28.78
C ASN A 198 2.82 15.49 -28.05
N GLU A 199 4.01 16.08 -27.96
CA GLU A 199 5.11 15.54 -27.16
C GLU A 199 4.68 15.34 -25.71
N GLY A 200 4.98 14.18 -25.13
CA GLY A 200 4.57 13.87 -23.77
C GLY A 200 4.69 12.40 -23.39
N LEU A 201 4.17 12.08 -22.22
CA LEU A 201 4.02 10.71 -21.73
C LEU A 201 2.58 10.24 -21.97
N TYR A 202 2.46 9.02 -22.46
CA TYR A 202 1.19 8.38 -22.75
C TYR A 202 1.08 7.05 -22.02
N ASN A 203 -0.12 6.75 -21.52
CA ASN A 203 -0.52 5.40 -21.14
C ASN A 203 -1.27 4.80 -22.32
N VAL A 204 -0.78 3.68 -22.82
CA VAL A 204 -1.36 2.95 -23.95
C VAL A 204 -2.03 1.70 -23.43
N SER A 205 -3.30 1.49 -23.77
CA SER A 205 -4.09 0.35 -23.36
C SER A 205 -4.60 -0.42 -24.57
N VAL A 206 -4.60 -1.74 -24.49
CA VAL A 206 -5.20 -2.64 -25.49
C VAL A 206 -6.30 -3.45 -24.81
N LYS A 207 -7.53 -3.31 -25.31
CA LYS A 207 -8.66 -4.13 -24.86
C LYS A 207 -8.67 -5.45 -25.60
N LEU A 208 -8.47 -6.54 -24.86
CA LEU A 208 -8.41 -7.88 -25.41
C LEU A 208 -9.82 -8.49 -25.54
N ALA A 209 -9.98 -9.44 -26.45
CA ALA A 209 -11.20 -10.23 -26.55
C ALA A 209 -11.24 -11.33 -25.47
N ASP A 210 -12.44 -11.80 -25.12
CA ASP A 210 -12.63 -12.83 -24.09
C ASP A 210 -11.77 -14.07 -24.35
N GLY A 211 -11.07 -14.53 -23.31
CA GLY A 211 -10.18 -15.68 -23.40
C GLY A 211 -8.83 -15.41 -24.08
N MET A 212 -8.49 -14.15 -24.38
CA MET A 212 -7.14 -13.73 -24.74
C MET A 212 -6.40 -13.17 -23.52
N TYR A 213 -5.08 -13.27 -23.57
CA TYR A 213 -4.17 -12.67 -22.59
C TYR A 213 -3.10 -11.88 -23.33
N ALA A 214 -2.28 -11.11 -22.60
CA ALA A 214 -1.16 -10.38 -23.19
C ALA A 214 0.10 -10.44 -22.32
N ILE A 215 1.26 -10.26 -22.95
CA ILE A 215 2.50 -9.80 -22.32
C ILE A 215 2.98 -8.48 -22.94
N GLY A 216 3.81 -7.77 -22.19
CA GLY A 216 4.44 -6.52 -22.63
C GLY A 216 3.69 -5.24 -22.32
N GLY A 217 2.59 -5.36 -21.57
CA GLY A 217 2.05 -4.27 -20.76
C GLY A 217 2.62 -4.33 -19.34
N ASP A 218 2.88 -3.18 -18.74
CA ASP A 218 3.32 -3.06 -17.34
C ASP A 218 2.24 -3.57 -16.37
N ILE A 219 0.97 -3.51 -16.77
CA ILE A 219 -0.19 -3.92 -15.97
C ILE A 219 -1.17 -4.70 -16.87
N PHE A 220 -1.69 -5.82 -16.36
CA PHE A 220 -2.81 -6.54 -16.96
C PHE A 220 -3.98 -6.65 -15.96
N ASP A 221 -5.13 -6.10 -16.31
CA ASP A 221 -6.37 -6.24 -15.53
C ASP A 221 -7.25 -7.33 -16.16
N SER A 222 -7.35 -8.47 -15.47
CA SER A 222 -8.16 -9.60 -15.91
C SER A 222 -9.67 -9.34 -15.87
N ASN A 223 -10.15 -8.41 -15.05
CA ASN A 223 -11.59 -8.11 -14.95
C ASN A 223 -12.08 -7.31 -16.15
N SER A 224 -11.29 -6.31 -16.58
CA SER A 224 -11.58 -5.48 -17.74
C SER A 224 -11.01 -6.04 -19.05
N ASN A 225 -10.12 -7.04 -18.94
CA ASN A 225 -9.35 -7.64 -20.02
C ASN A 225 -8.52 -6.61 -20.79
N ILE A 226 -7.82 -5.74 -20.05
CA ILE A 226 -7.01 -4.65 -20.60
C ILE A 226 -5.55 -4.84 -20.21
N ALA A 227 -4.67 -4.76 -21.22
CA ALA A 227 -3.22 -4.65 -21.02
C ALA A 227 -2.79 -3.20 -21.19
N VAL A 228 -1.99 -2.68 -20.27
CA VAL A 228 -1.57 -1.26 -20.25
C VAL A 228 -0.06 -1.15 -20.25
N LYS A 229 0.48 -0.25 -21.06
CA LYS A 229 1.86 0.22 -21.01
C LYS A 229 1.88 1.69 -20.63
N ASN A 230 2.47 1.99 -19.48
CA ASN A 230 2.51 3.31 -18.89
C ASN A 230 3.75 4.09 -19.32
N ASN A 231 3.67 5.42 -19.22
CA ASN A 231 4.81 6.31 -19.41
C ASN A 231 5.54 6.15 -20.76
N VAL A 232 4.82 5.82 -21.83
CA VAL A 232 5.36 5.75 -23.18
C VAL A 232 5.64 7.18 -23.65
N ARG A 233 6.93 7.52 -23.80
CA ARG A 233 7.34 8.83 -24.29
C ARG A 233 7.16 8.93 -25.81
N VAL A 234 6.42 9.95 -26.24
CA VAL A 234 6.32 10.38 -27.63
C VAL A 234 7.09 11.70 -27.75
N SER A 235 8.02 11.77 -28.70
CA SER A 235 8.83 12.95 -28.96
C SER A 235 8.57 13.49 -30.37
N ASN A 236 8.70 14.80 -30.54
CA ASN A 236 8.58 15.45 -31.84
C ASN A 236 9.54 14.83 -32.88
N TYR A 237 9.11 14.83 -34.14
CA TYR A 237 9.83 14.31 -35.31
C TYR A 237 10.16 12.80 -35.27
N THR A 238 9.58 12.04 -34.32
CA THR A 238 9.87 10.61 -34.16
C THR A 238 8.60 9.76 -34.16
N THR A 239 8.75 8.50 -34.56
CA THR A 239 7.72 7.47 -34.32
C THR A 239 8.19 6.57 -33.18
N THR A 240 7.55 6.69 -32.02
CA THR A 240 7.72 5.72 -30.93
C THR A 240 7.00 4.44 -31.31
N GLU A 241 7.68 3.30 -31.25
CA GLU A 241 7.10 1.99 -31.55
C GLU A 241 7.06 1.14 -30.28
N ILE A 242 5.89 0.57 -29.98
CA ILE A 242 5.70 -0.36 -28.86
C ILE A 242 4.96 -1.60 -29.33
N THR A 243 5.21 -2.72 -28.67
CA THR A 243 4.60 -4.02 -29.01
C THR A 243 3.86 -4.59 -27.79
N PHE A 244 2.64 -5.07 -28.03
CA PHE A 244 1.90 -5.99 -27.18
C PHE A 244 1.92 -7.36 -27.84
N VAL A 245 2.25 -8.39 -27.08
CA VAL A 245 2.10 -9.78 -27.54
C VAL A 245 0.84 -10.32 -26.91
N VAL A 246 -0.10 -10.79 -27.74
CA VAL A 246 -1.45 -11.20 -27.33
C VAL A 246 -1.76 -12.56 -27.95
N ASP A 247 -2.33 -13.47 -27.19
CA ASP A 247 -2.72 -14.79 -27.70
C ASP A 247 -3.90 -15.36 -26.92
N LYS A 248 -4.51 -16.42 -27.44
CA LYS A 248 -5.61 -17.14 -26.81
C LYS A 248 -5.12 -17.99 -25.65
N LYS A 249 -6.00 -18.20 -24.66
CA LYS A 249 -5.80 -19.09 -23.51
C LYS A 249 -5.33 -20.48 -23.91
N GLU A 250 -5.84 -20.99 -25.02
CA GLU A 250 -5.46 -22.33 -25.49
C GLU A 250 -3.99 -22.40 -25.90
N ASN A 251 -3.34 -21.30 -26.32
CA ASN A 251 -1.94 -21.28 -26.75
C ASN A 251 -0.95 -21.04 -25.61
N LEU A 252 -1.44 -20.91 -24.38
CA LEU A 252 -0.63 -20.64 -23.21
C LEU A 252 0.30 -21.79 -22.84
N SER A 253 1.54 -21.45 -22.52
CA SER A 253 2.33 -22.19 -21.56
C SER A 253 2.38 -21.42 -20.23
N GLY A 254 3.02 -21.99 -19.21
CA GLY A 254 3.23 -21.31 -17.94
C GLY A 254 3.74 -22.22 -16.83
N ILE A 255 3.75 -21.65 -15.64
CA ILE A 255 4.24 -22.28 -14.42
C ILE A 255 3.20 -22.12 -13.32
N GLU A 256 3.06 -23.12 -12.47
CA GLU A 256 2.42 -22.95 -11.17
C GLU A 256 3.43 -22.33 -10.20
N LEU A 257 3.00 -21.35 -9.41
CA LEU A 257 3.85 -20.73 -8.39
C LEU A 257 3.39 -21.13 -7.00
N GLN A 258 4.32 -21.61 -6.19
CA GLN A 258 4.08 -21.86 -4.77
C GLN A 258 5.11 -21.10 -3.95
N PHE A 259 4.65 -20.16 -3.12
CA PHE A 259 5.50 -19.50 -2.16
C PHE A 259 5.70 -20.43 -0.97
N ILE A 260 6.94 -20.59 -0.54
CA ILE A 260 7.28 -21.45 0.59
C ILE A 260 8.08 -20.69 1.62
N ASP A 261 7.80 -20.96 2.88
CA ASP A 261 8.67 -20.57 3.98
C ASP A 261 10.01 -21.32 3.82
N SER A 262 11.12 -20.57 3.76
CA SER A 262 12.43 -21.14 3.44
C SER A 262 12.99 -22.05 4.53
N GLU A 263 12.54 -21.90 5.78
CA GLU A 263 12.97 -22.71 6.91
C GLU A 263 12.03 -23.90 7.13
N ARG A 264 10.72 -23.67 6.98
CA ARG A 264 9.68 -24.65 7.31
C ARG A 264 9.22 -25.49 6.12
N GLU A 265 9.51 -25.05 4.91
CA GLU A 265 9.05 -25.63 3.64
C GLU A 265 7.51 -25.72 3.51
N THR A 266 6.77 -24.86 4.21
CA THR A 266 5.29 -24.81 4.17
C THR A 266 4.76 -23.76 3.19
N PRO A 267 3.59 -23.96 2.56
CA PRO A 267 3.03 -22.98 1.63
C PRO A 267 2.60 -21.67 2.29
N ILE A 268 2.87 -20.55 1.62
CA ILE A 268 2.47 -19.20 2.04
C ILE A 268 1.32 -18.71 1.14
N THR A 269 0.19 -18.33 1.75
CA THR A 269 -1.04 -17.90 1.04
C THR A 269 -1.52 -16.53 1.55
N ARG A 270 -0.68 -15.52 1.37
CA ARG A 270 -0.93 -14.15 1.85
C ARG A 270 -1.07 -13.20 0.67
N LYS A 271 -1.58 -11.99 0.93
CA LYS A 271 -1.55 -10.92 -0.06
C LYS A 271 -0.14 -10.39 -0.28
N GLY A 272 0.08 -9.80 -1.44
CA GLY A 272 1.34 -9.17 -1.82
C GLY A 272 1.34 -8.88 -3.31
N ARG A 273 2.51 -8.50 -3.84
CA ARG A 273 2.69 -8.18 -5.25
C ARG A 273 3.79 -9.05 -5.85
N ILE A 274 3.55 -9.55 -7.06
CA ILE A 274 4.56 -10.22 -7.88
C ILE A 274 4.90 -9.35 -9.08
N SER A 275 6.19 -9.23 -9.38
CA SER A 275 6.69 -8.72 -10.65
C SER A 275 7.59 -9.76 -11.30
N THR A 276 7.47 -9.94 -12.61
CA THR A 276 8.23 -10.94 -13.36
C THR A 276 8.78 -10.31 -14.63
N ASP A 277 10.10 -10.40 -14.78
CA ASP A 277 10.82 -9.96 -15.96
C ASP A 277 11.06 -11.18 -16.86
N ILE A 278 10.67 -11.07 -18.12
CA ILE A 278 10.62 -12.17 -19.09
C ILE A 278 11.38 -11.74 -20.35
N TYR A 279 12.30 -12.56 -20.82
CA TYR A 279 12.98 -12.39 -22.09
C TYR A 279 12.45 -13.38 -23.13
N PHE A 280 11.95 -12.86 -24.25
CA PHE A 280 11.37 -13.65 -25.33
C PHE A 280 11.51 -12.95 -26.68
N ASN A 281 11.86 -13.70 -27.73
CA ASN A 281 12.03 -13.18 -29.11
C ASN A 281 12.92 -11.93 -29.22
N GLY A 282 14.00 -11.87 -28.43
CA GLY A 282 14.95 -10.74 -28.47
C GLY A 282 14.48 -9.49 -27.72
N SER A 283 13.37 -9.55 -26.99
CA SER A 283 12.79 -8.44 -26.24
C SER A 283 12.54 -8.83 -24.79
N SER A 284 12.67 -7.86 -23.89
CA SER A 284 12.31 -8.01 -22.47
C SER A 284 10.93 -7.43 -22.22
N TYR A 285 10.17 -8.12 -21.39
CA TYR A 285 8.82 -7.76 -20.95
C TYR A 285 8.78 -7.83 -19.43
N THR A 286 8.07 -6.90 -18.81
CA THR A 286 7.81 -6.92 -17.36
C THR A 286 6.32 -7.07 -17.16
N MET A 287 5.94 -7.89 -16.18
CA MET A 287 4.56 -8.05 -15.76
C MET A 287 4.47 -7.87 -14.25
N THR A 288 3.52 -7.05 -13.80
CA THR A 288 3.28 -6.85 -12.37
C THR A 288 1.81 -7.14 -12.06
N LYS A 289 1.59 -7.89 -10.98
CA LYS A 289 0.25 -8.27 -10.51
C LYS A 289 0.18 -8.32 -8.98
N GLU A 290 -0.91 -7.82 -8.42
CA GLU A 290 -1.26 -8.03 -7.01
C GLU A 290 -1.91 -9.40 -6.83
N PHE A 291 -1.63 -10.07 -5.71
CA PHE A 291 -2.28 -11.31 -5.31
C PHE A 291 -2.82 -11.20 -3.88
N SER A 292 -3.82 -12.00 -3.59
CA SER A 292 -4.48 -12.15 -2.29
C SER A 292 -4.54 -13.64 -1.91
N SER A 293 -4.94 -13.95 -0.68
CA SER A 293 -5.15 -15.33 -0.24
C SER A 293 -6.20 -16.06 -1.10
N ALA A 294 -7.15 -15.35 -1.70
CA ALA A 294 -8.20 -15.92 -2.56
C ALA A 294 -7.70 -16.36 -3.95
N ASP A 295 -6.52 -15.89 -4.38
CA ASP A 295 -5.92 -16.28 -5.67
C ASP A 295 -5.25 -17.66 -5.61
N PHE A 296 -4.97 -18.17 -4.40
CA PHE A 296 -4.33 -19.47 -4.21
C PHE A 296 -5.37 -20.59 -4.16
N THR A 297 -5.14 -21.65 -4.92
CA THR A 297 -5.84 -22.94 -4.80
C THR A 297 -4.86 -23.98 -4.25
N ASP A 298 -5.18 -24.60 -3.11
CA ASP A 298 -4.29 -25.55 -2.43
C ASP A 298 -2.85 -25.02 -2.19
N GLY A 299 -2.73 -23.71 -1.93
CA GLY A 299 -1.45 -23.05 -1.68
C GLY A 299 -0.63 -22.75 -2.93
N VAL A 300 -1.26 -22.74 -4.10
CA VAL A 300 -0.60 -22.55 -5.40
C VAL A 300 -1.33 -21.49 -6.22
N LEU A 301 -0.57 -20.57 -6.82
CA LEU A 301 -1.04 -19.70 -7.90
C LEU A 301 -0.98 -20.50 -9.21
N ASN A 302 -2.13 -20.66 -9.84
CA ASN A 302 -2.25 -21.44 -11.08
C ASN A 302 -1.54 -20.73 -12.25
N LYS A 303 -1.19 -21.47 -13.31
CA LYS A 303 -0.45 -20.99 -14.48
C LYS A 303 -1.11 -19.83 -15.21
N GLU A 304 -2.43 -19.70 -15.16
CA GLU A 304 -3.13 -18.55 -15.74
C GLU A 304 -3.01 -17.27 -14.93
N PHE A 305 -2.53 -17.34 -13.68
CA PHE A 305 -2.44 -16.17 -12.80
C PHE A 305 -1.59 -15.07 -13.42
N LEU A 306 -0.46 -15.43 -14.02
CA LEU A 306 0.44 -14.53 -14.74
C LEU A 306 0.10 -14.40 -16.24
N GLY A 307 -1.08 -14.80 -16.71
CA GLY A 307 -1.47 -14.60 -18.11
C GLY A 307 -0.64 -15.40 -19.12
N ILE A 308 -0.14 -14.76 -20.19
CA ILE A 308 0.67 -15.45 -21.22
C ILE A 308 2.10 -15.64 -20.75
N MET A 309 2.56 -16.89 -20.76
CA MET A 309 3.97 -17.22 -20.69
C MET A 309 4.38 -17.99 -21.93
N PRO A 310 5.18 -17.40 -22.84
CA PRO A 310 5.59 -18.08 -24.05
C PRO A 310 6.44 -19.31 -23.80
N GLU A 311 6.17 -20.41 -24.52
CA GLU A 311 7.06 -21.60 -24.47
C GLU A 311 8.51 -21.19 -24.79
N GLY A 312 9.44 -21.61 -23.94
CA GLY A 312 10.87 -21.31 -24.11
C GLY A 312 11.27 -19.88 -23.77
N ALA A 313 10.36 -19.04 -23.28
CA ALA A 313 10.74 -17.75 -22.69
C ALA A 313 11.58 -17.98 -21.43
N GLU A 314 12.52 -17.07 -21.20
CA GLU A 314 13.37 -17.07 -20.00
C GLU A 314 12.81 -16.07 -19.00
N ILE A 315 12.58 -16.49 -17.76
CA ILE A 315 12.33 -15.59 -16.64
C ILE A 315 13.67 -15.09 -16.14
N THR A 316 13.92 -13.79 -16.30
CA THR A 316 15.20 -13.18 -15.92
C THR A 316 15.20 -12.66 -14.48
N ASP A 317 14.03 -12.32 -13.94
CA ASP A 317 13.87 -11.93 -12.53
C ASP A 317 12.43 -12.16 -12.06
N ILE A 318 12.28 -12.49 -10.77
CA ILE A 318 11.00 -12.54 -10.05
C ILE A 318 11.17 -11.72 -8.79
N ARG A 319 10.25 -10.80 -8.54
CA ARG A 319 10.18 -9.98 -7.33
C ARG A 319 8.87 -10.24 -6.61
N ILE A 320 8.94 -10.52 -5.31
CA ILE A 320 7.78 -10.66 -4.43
C ILE A 320 7.89 -9.60 -3.33
N ASP A 321 6.88 -8.73 -3.25
CA ASP A 321 6.85 -7.63 -2.29
C ASP A 321 5.61 -7.71 -1.38
N GLY A 322 5.75 -7.21 -0.16
CA GLY A 322 4.60 -6.89 0.70
C GLY A 322 3.90 -8.12 1.31
N VAL A 323 4.56 -9.26 1.34
CA VAL A 323 4.08 -10.47 2.02
C VAL A 323 4.36 -10.34 3.52
N ALA A 324 3.30 -10.13 4.31
CA ALA A 324 3.41 -9.96 5.77
C ALA A 324 4.21 -11.10 6.41
N GLY A 325 5.15 -10.78 7.32
CA GLY A 325 5.99 -11.76 8.02
C GLY A 325 7.18 -12.30 7.22
N TYR A 326 7.39 -11.83 5.99
CA TYR A 326 8.45 -12.29 5.10
C TYR A 326 9.25 -11.12 4.51
N LYS A 327 10.54 -11.35 4.28
CA LYS A 327 11.40 -10.42 3.54
C LYS A 327 10.92 -10.35 2.08
N ASN A 328 10.99 -9.16 1.47
CA ASN A 328 10.83 -9.04 0.02
C ASN A 328 11.88 -9.92 -0.68
N TYR A 329 11.43 -10.64 -1.70
CA TYR A 329 12.26 -11.56 -2.47
C TYR A 329 12.57 -10.97 -3.82
N MET A 330 13.83 -11.07 -4.24
CA MET A 330 14.28 -10.76 -5.59
C MET A 330 15.21 -11.87 -6.07
N MET A 331 14.78 -12.60 -7.10
CA MET A 331 15.50 -13.75 -7.66
C MET A 331 16.97 -13.44 -7.97
N SER A 332 17.26 -12.25 -8.50
CA SER A 332 18.63 -11.83 -8.85
C SER A 332 19.57 -11.58 -7.67
N SER A 333 19.06 -11.33 -6.45
CA SER A 333 19.89 -11.11 -5.25
C SER A 333 19.75 -12.19 -4.17
N ASP A 334 18.62 -12.90 -4.16
CA ASP A 334 18.33 -13.94 -3.18
C ASP A 334 18.59 -15.33 -3.80
N ARG A 335 17.83 -16.36 -3.39
CA ARG A 335 17.97 -17.73 -3.89
C ARG A 335 17.15 -17.93 -5.17
N PRO A 336 17.63 -18.70 -6.16
CA PRO A 336 16.84 -18.97 -7.35
C PRO A 336 15.55 -19.72 -6.99
N PRO A 337 14.47 -19.54 -7.76
CA PRO A 337 13.30 -20.40 -7.66
C PRO A 337 13.67 -21.88 -7.79
N LEU A 338 12.91 -22.75 -7.14
CA LEU A 338 13.20 -24.19 -7.10
C LEU A 338 12.15 -24.99 -7.86
N THR A 339 12.55 -26.16 -8.38
CA THR A 339 11.63 -27.17 -8.92
C THR A 339 11.02 -28.00 -7.79
N SER A 340 10.08 -28.89 -8.13
CA SER A 340 9.51 -29.87 -7.20
C SER A 340 10.54 -30.77 -6.49
N SER A 341 11.72 -30.99 -7.09
CA SER A 341 12.84 -31.72 -6.50
C SER A 341 13.77 -30.86 -5.62
N ARG A 342 13.38 -29.61 -5.32
CA ARG A 342 14.17 -28.63 -4.53
C ARG A 342 15.55 -28.32 -5.10
N THR A 343 15.66 -28.39 -6.42
CA THR A 343 16.85 -27.95 -7.18
C THR A 343 16.55 -26.62 -7.87
N PRO A 344 17.55 -25.75 -8.11
CA PRO A 344 17.34 -24.52 -8.86
C PRO A 344 16.63 -24.78 -10.19
N TRP A 345 15.58 -24.01 -10.46
CA TRP A 345 14.86 -24.04 -11.72
C TRP A 345 15.69 -23.33 -12.80
N ASP A 346 15.63 -23.83 -14.04
CA ASP A 346 16.36 -23.26 -15.19
C ASP A 346 15.75 -21.95 -15.69
N CYS A 347 14.62 -21.54 -15.11
CA CYS A 347 13.89 -20.32 -15.45
C CYS A 347 13.36 -20.29 -16.89
N ILE A 348 13.21 -21.47 -17.51
CA ILE A 348 12.63 -21.61 -18.85
C ILE A 348 11.18 -22.05 -18.75
N ILE A 349 10.29 -21.28 -19.37
CA ILE A 349 8.89 -21.63 -19.46
C ILE A 349 8.73 -22.95 -20.24
N PRO A 350 8.00 -23.95 -19.69
CA PRO A 350 7.88 -25.26 -20.31
C PRO A 350 7.01 -25.21 -21.58
N LYS A 351 6.72 -26.37 -22.17
CA LYS A 351 5.78 -26.47 -23.31
C LYS A 351 4.34 -26.29 -22.86
N LYS A 352 3.47 -25.83 -23.76
CA LYS A 352 2.03 -25.54 -23.53
C LYS A 352 1.24 -26.60 -22.73
N ASP A 353 1.56 -27.88 -22.88
CA ASP A 353 0.85 -28.99 -22.20
C ASP A 353 1.59 -29.52 -20.96
N VAL A 354 2.72 -28.93 -20.60
CA VAL A 354 3.52 -29.28 -19.42
C VAL A 354 3.28 -28.22 -18.36
N THR A 355 2.89 -28.65 -17.17
CA THR A 355 2.77 -27.76 -16.01
C THR A 355 3.93 -28.02 -15.08
N GLU A 356 4.84 -27.06 -14.97
CA GLU A 356 5.94 -27.07 -14.02
C GLU A 356 5.54 -26.26 -12.79
N ARG A 357 5.74 -26.83 -11.59
CA ARG A 357 5.55 -26.08 -10.35
C ARG A 357 6.89 -25.53 -9.86
N VAL A 358 6.92 -24.22 -9.73
CA VAL A 358 8.07 -23.44 -9.29
C VAL A 358 7.83 -22.94 -7.87
N PHE A 359 8.81 -23.15 -7.01
CA PHE A 359 8.75 -22.82 -5.60
C PHE A 359 9.59 -21.57 -5.34
N ILE A 360 9.00 -20.54 -4.74
CA ILE A 360 9.70 -19.30 -4.36
C ILE A 360 9.98 -19.33 -2.85
N PRO A 361 11.23 -19.48 -2.42
CA PRO A 361 11.59 -19.47 -1.01
C PRO A 361 11.58 -18.05 -0.45
N LEU A 362 10.70 -17.81 0.52
CA LEU A 362 10.63 -16.56 1.27
C LEU A 362 11.21 -16.76 2.67
N ASP A 363 12.10 -15.87 3.07
CA ASP A 363 12.71 -15.88 4.40
C ASP A 363 11.79 -15.14 5.39
N SER A 364 11.42 -15.80 6.49
CA SER A 364 10.61 -15.18 7.54
C SER A 364 11.40 -14.07 8.25
N VAL A 365 10.71 -13.03 8.70
CA VAL A 365 11.29 -11.93 9.48
C VAL A 365 10.46 -11.68 10.72
N TYR A 366 11.09 -11.17 11.77
CA TYR A 366 10.35 -10.64 12.90
C TYR A 366 9.53 -9.44 12.46
N PHE A 367 8.26 -9.44 12.84
CA PHE A 367 7.35 -8.32 12.69
C PHE A 367 7.86 -7.09 13.46
N TYR A 368 8.39 -7.33 14.66
CA TYR A 368 9.04 -6.33 15.49
C TYR A 368 10.29 -6.92 16.11
N GLN A 369 11.35 -6.13 16.18
CA GLN A 369 12.60 -6.53 16.81
C GLN A 369 13.25 -5.31 17.46
N GLU A 370 13.79 -5.56 18.65
CA GLU A 370 14.68 -4.66 19.37
C GLU A 370 15.77 -5.45 20.10
N SER A 371 17.01 -5.02 19.93
CA SER A 371 18.15 -5.65 20.61
C SER A 371 19.33 -4.69 20.76
N THR A 372 19.13 -3.40 20.50
CA THR A 372 20.17 -2.38 20.51
C THR A 372 19.71 -1.16 21.29
N LYS A 373 20.66 -0.35 21.76
CA LYS A 373 20.36 0.94 22.38
C LYS A 373 19.52 1.83 21.48
N GLU A 374 19.74 1.79 20.15
CA GLU A 374 18.95 2.56 19.20
C GLU A 374 17.50 2.07 19.14
N ASP A 375 17.29 0.76 19.07
CA ASP A 375 15.95 0.17 19.13
C ASP A 375 15.24 0.51 20.44
N PHE A 376 15.95 0.43 21.56
CA PHE A 376 15.37 0.73 22.87
C PHE A 376 14.94 2.19 23.03
N ASN A 377 15.58 3.10 22.31
CA ASN A 377 15.17 4.51 22.26
C ASN A 377 14.04 4.78 21.27
N ARG A 378 13.70 3.83 20.38
CA ARG A 378 12.58 3.94 19.43
C ARG A 378 11.24 3.67 20.11
N CYS A 379 10.73 4.66 20.82
CA CYS A 379 9.46 4.60 21.56
C CYS A 379 8.67 5.91 21.44
N ASN A 380 7.37 5.87 21.72
CA ASN A 380 6.52 7.07 21.76
C ASN A 380 6.62 7.76 23.11
N PHE A 381 6.72 6.94 24.16
CA PHE A 381 6.80 7.38 25.52
C PHE A 381 7.75 6.49 26.31
N MET A 382 8.65 7.10 27.08
CA MET A 382 9.49 6.42 28.05
C MET A 382 9.50 7.23 29.33
N THR A 383 9.24 6.56 30.45
CA THR A 383 9.39 7.18 31.76
C THR A 383 10.84 7.63 31.99
N HIS A 384 11.04 8.75 32.68
CA HIS A 384 12.39 9.26 33.00
C HIS A 384 13.21 8.32 33.89
N THR A 385 12.58 7.27 34.40
CA THR A 385 13.13 6.23 35.27
C THR A 385 13.71 5.03 34.51
N LEU A 386 13.58 4.94 33.18
CA LEU A 386 14.25 3.94 32.35
C LEU A 386 15.44 4.55 31.58
N SER A 387 16.43 3.72 31.26
CA SER A 387 17.53 4.08 30.37
C SER A 387 17.93 2.94 29.44
N ALA A 388 18.04 3.25 28.15
CA ALA A 388 18.75 2.41 27.20
C ALA A 388 20.26 2.60 27.42
N ASN A 389 20.93 1.51 27.76
CA ASN A 389 22.32 1.49 28.22
C ASN A 389 23.30 1.30 27.05
N ASP A 390 24.57 1.66 27.24
CA ASP A 390 25.62 1.56 26.19
C ASP A 390 26.01 0.11 25.82
N ASN A 391 25.57 -0.86 26.62
CA ASN A 391 25.78 -2.29 26.38
C ASN A 391 24.58 -2.95 25.67
N ASP A 392 23.75 -2.17 24.98
CA ASP A 392 22.56 -2.66 24.27
C ASP A 392 21.59 -3.40 25.21
N THR A 393 21.28 -2.79 26.36
CA THR A 393 20.25 -3.27 27.30
C THR A 393 19.32 -2.15 27.73
N LEU A 394 18.16 -2.52 28.29
CA LEU A 394 17.22 -1.59 28.90
C LEU A 394 16.98 -1.96 30.37
N SER A 395 17.06 -0.96 31.26
CA SER A 395 16.84 -1.15 32.69
C SER A 395 16.32 0.12 33.37
N LEU A 396 15.94 0.01 34.64
CA LEU A 396 15.69 1.18 35.48
C LEU A 396 16.99 1.97 35.70
N LYS A 397 16.88 3.29 35.79
CA LYS A 397 17.96 4.17 36.21
C LYS A 397 18.25 3.97 37.69
N MET A 398 19.54 3.97 38.03
CA MET A 398 20.01 4.03 39.40
C MET A 398 20.16 5.49 39.83
N PHE A 399 19.60 5.84 40.97
CA PHE A 399 19.69 7.15 41.60
C PHE A 399 20.60 7.11 42.83
N GLN A 400 21.09 8.28 43.21
CA GLN A 400 21.79 8.48 44.47
C GLN A 400 20.86 9.15 45.48
N PRO A 401 20.98 8.81 46.78
CA PRO A 401 20.13 9.38 47.81
C PRO A 401 20.21 10.90 47.82
N ASP A 402 21.40 11.49 47.80
CA ASP A 402 21.59 12.95 47.81
C ASP A 402 21.89 13.48 46.41
N ILE A 403 21.25 14.58 46.03
CA ILE A 403 21.54 15.28 44.77
C ILE A 403 22.62 16.32 45.03
N ASN A 404 23.70 16.24 44.24
CA ASN A 404 24.76 17.22 44.33
C ASN A 404 24.30 18.57 43.74
N LEU A 405 24.05 19.54 44.61
CA LEU A 405 23.64 20.90 44.24
C LEU A 405 24.84 21.84 43.97
N THR A 406 26.08 21.35 44.12
CA THR A 406 27.27 22.17 43.90
C THR A 406 27.29 22.72 42.47
N GLY A 407 27.34 24.04 42.33
CA GLY A 407 27.40 24.73 41.04
C GLY A 407 26.05 24.84 40.31
N CYS A 408 24.95 24.42 40.92
CA CYS A 408 23.60 24.70 40.42
C CYS A 408 23.29 26.20 40.56
N GLU A 409 22.54 26.77 39.60
CA GLU A 409 22.12 28.16 39.68
C GLU A 409 20.94 28.29 40.67
N SER A 410 21.06 29.19 41.62
CA SER A 410 19.99 29.47 42.59
C SER A 410 19.46 30.90 42.45
N ASP A 411 18.24 31.12 42.96
CA ASP A 411 17.59 32.42 42.97
C ASP A 411 16.56 32.48 44.10
N ALA A 412 16.28 33.67 44.61
CA ALA A 412 15.28 33.86 45.65
C ALA A 412 14.49 35.16 45.48
N SER A 413 13.30 35.16 46.07
CA SER A 413 12.39 36.31 46.16
C SER A 413 13.07 37.62 46.59
N SER A 414 14.08 37.53 47.45
CA SER A 414 14.89 38.66 47.88
C SER A 414 16.12 38.17 48.65
N VAL A 415 17.17 39.00 48.71
CA VAL A 415 18.40 38.74 49.47
C VAL A 415 18.66 39.90 50.44
N ARG A 416 18.88 39.58 51.71
CA ARG A 416 19.22 40.61 52.70
C ARG A 416 20.68 41.05 52.58
N SER A 417 20.87 42.37 52.66
CA SER A 417 22.18 42.99 52.81
C SER A 417 22.16 43.98 53.98
N ILE A 418 23.21 43.97 54.80
CA ILE A 418 23.36 44.83 55.97
C ILE A 418 24.69 45.58 55.87
N TRP A 419 24.66 46.89 56.10
CA TRP A 419 25.86 47.70 56.14
C TRP A 419 26.45 47.70 57.56
N ARG A 420 27.69 47.23 57.73
CA ARG A 420 28.40 47.19 59.01
C ARG A 420 29.79 47.79 58.85
N TRP A 421 30.09 48.87 59.60
CA TRP A 421 31.40 49.52 59.69
C TRP A 421 32.27 49.42 58.42
N PHE A 422 31.75 49.95 57.30
CA PHE A 422 32.40 50.03 55.98
C PHE A 422 32.38 48.77 55.08
N THR A 423 31.74 47.67 55.48
CA THR A 423 31.49 46.50 54.61
C THR A 423 29.99 46.16 54.51
N ILE A 424 29.60 45.54 53.39
CA ILE A 424 28.25 45.00 53.19
C ILE A 424 28.29 43.50 53.48
N GLU A 425 27.58 43.08 54.52
CA GLU A 425 27.31 41.68 54.80
C GLU A 425 26.09 41.24 53.99
N ARG A 426 26.23 40.22 53.14
CA ARG A 426 25.16 39.66 52.30
C ARG A 426 24.83 38.23 52.74
N PHE A 427 23.56 37.87 52.64
CA PHE A 427 23.02 36.55 52.96
C PHE A 427 22.37 35.94 51.72
N PRO A 428 23.16 35.63 50.67
CA PRO A 428 22.65 35.21 49.36
C PRO A 428 21.89 33.89 49.42
N ASP A 429 21.10 33.66 48.38
CA ASP A 429 20.35 32.46 48.06
C ASP A 429 21.24 31.22 47.94
N ASP A 430 22.42 31.32 47.32
CA ASP A 430 23.37 30.20 47.22
C ASP A 430 23.77 29.62 48.59
N ASN A 431 23.72 30.40 49.67
CA ASN A 431 24.01 29.90 51.02
C ASN A 431 23.00 28.85 51.50
N ALA A 432 21.84 28.74 50.87
CA ALA A 432 20.88 27.70 51.19
C ALA A 432 21.15 26.39 50.44
N PHE A 433 22.18 26.33 49.59
CA PHE A 433 22.51 25.16 48.76
C PHE A 433 24.03 24.89 48.74
N ASP A 434 24.79 25.43 49.70
CA ASP A 434 26.26 25.41 49.72
C ASP A 434 26.85 24.24 50.53
N GLY A 435 26.00 23.39 51.11
CA GLY A 435 26.39 22.26 51.96
C GLY A 435 26.92 22.66 53.34
N ASN A 436 26.65 23.88 53.80
CA ASN A 436 27.14 24.41 55.07
C ASN A 436 26.01 25.04 55.91
N THR A 437 25.48 24.26 56.84
CA THR A 437 24.46 24.70 57.83
C THR A 437 24.84 25.91 58.72
N ASN A 438 26.09 26.40 58.69
CA ASN A 438 26.50 27.61 59.41
C ASN A 438 26.30 28.90 58.60
N THR A 439 26.17 28.80 57.28
CA THR A 439 25.74 29.88 56.39
C THR A 439 24.22 29.82 56.23
N TYR A 440 23.63 30.90 55.73
CA TYR A 440 22.18 30.93 55.48
C TYR A 440 21.80 31.97 54.44
N TRP A 441 20.77 31.65 53.66
CA TRP A 441 19.98 32.64 52.96
C TRP A 441 19.09 33.39 53.94
N ARG A 442 18.91 34.69 53.70
CA ARG A 442 17.99 35.53 54.47
C ARG A 442 17.19 36.42 53.54
N SER A 443 15.87 36.38 53.66
CA SER A 443 14.98 37.26 52.88
C SER A 443 15.26 38.74 53.16
N GLY A 444 15.19 39.59 52.13
CA GLY A 444 15.53 41.01 52.22
C GLY A 444 14.44 41.93 52.78
N ASP A 445 13.17 41.50 52.77
CA ASP A 445 12.03 42.30 53.26
C ASP A 445 11.20 41.56 54.31
N GLN A 446 11.17 42.10 55.52
CA GLN A 446 10.43 41.54 56.66
C GLN A 446 8.90 41.64 56.51
N ASN A 447 8.42 42.56 55.66
CA ASN A 447 7.00 42.85 55.44
C ASN A 447 6.42 42.17 54.20
N ASN A 448 7.24 41.47 53.42
CA ASN A 448 6.77 40.66 52.31
C ASN A 448 6.05 39.41 52.87
N ASN A 449 4.86 39.10 52.35
CA ASN A 449 4.09 37.92 52.78
C ASN A 449 4.27 36.72 51.83
N ILE A 450 5.09 36.85 50.80
CA ILE A 450 5.36 35.78 49.83
C ILE A 450 6.87 35.68 49.64
N TYR A 451 7.47 34.62 50.18
CA TYR A 451 8.87 34.32 49.97
C TYR A 451 9.00 33.09 49.09
N TRP A 452 10.06 33.04 48.30
CA TRP A 452 10.43 31.84 47.56
C TRP A 452 11.94 31.76 47.42
N ILE A 453 12.43 30.54 47.28
CA ILE A 453 13.80 30.21 46.92
C ILE A 453 13.78 29.04 45.93
N ARG A 454 14.66 29.05 44.93
CA ARG A 454 14.71 28.04 43.88
C ARG A 454 16.14 27.67 43.52
N VAL A 455 16.29 26.48 42.94
CA VAL A 455 17.54 25.98 42.35
C VAL A 455 17.26 25.27 41.03
N GLU A 456 18.13 25.47 40.05
CA GLU A 456 18.14 24.75 38.77
C GLU A 456 19.21 23.65 38.78
N LEU A 457 18.78 22.41 38.60
CA LEU A 457 19.62 21.22 38.51
C LEU A 457 20.32 21.16 37.14
N ASN A 458 21.54 20.63 37.14
CA ASN A 458 22.35 20.45 35.92
C ASN A 458 21.68 19.53 34.89
N GLU A 459 20.88 18.57 35.34
CA GLU A 459 20.10 17.66 34.52
C GLU A 459 18.70 17.45 35.12
N THR A 460 17.76 16.96 34.31
CA THR A 460 16.43 16.59 34.81
C THR A 460 16.54 15.34 35.67
N THR A 461 16.20 15.46 36.95
CA THR A 461 16.31 14.38 37.95
C THR A 461 14.94 14.06 38.56
N ALA A 462 14.70 12.79 38.91
CA ALA A 462 13.52 12.40 39.67
C ALA A 462 13.72 12.75 41.16
N LEU A 463 12.91 13.68 41.69
CA LEU A 463 12.94 14.07 43.09
C LEU A 463 11.95 13.26 43.92
N ARG A 464 12.42 12.75 45.07
CA ARG A 464 11.58 12.12 46.09
C ARG A 464 11.17 13.10 47.19
N GLY A 465 12.00 14.10 47.45
CA GLY A 465 11.72 15.08 48.47
C GLY A 465 12.85 16.08 48.67
N PHE A 466 12.77 16.81 49.77
CA PHE A 466 13.78 17.78 50.19
C PHE A 466 13.87 17.86 51.71
N SER A 467 15.04 18.27 52.19
CA SER A 467 15.31 18.56 53.60
C SER A 467 15.69 20.03 53.75
N VAL A 468 15.18 20.70 54.79
CA VAL A 468 15.53 22.10 55.11
C VAL A 468 16.14 22.18 56.49
N PHE A 469 17.31 22.80 56.60
CA PHE A 469 17.88 23.22 57.88
C PHE A 469 17.50 24.66 58.19
N SER A 470 17.00 24.88 59.40
CA SER A 470 16.75 26.23 59.93
C SER A 470 16.84 26.26 61.45
N GLU A 471 17.13 27.43 61.99
CA GLU A 471 17.10 27.68 63.44
C GLU A 471 15.68 27.91 63.97
N TYR A 472 15.49 27.64 65.26
CA TYR A 472 14.26 27.94 66.01
C TYR A 472 13.78 29.37 65.76
N ASN A 473 12.48 29.52 65.45
CA ASN A 473 11.79 30.75 65.05
C ASN A 473 12.20 31.40 63.73
N LYS A 474 13.24 30.93 63.02
CA LYS A 474 13.76 31.63 61.83
C LYS A 474 13.34 30.99 60.50
N GLY A 475 13.00 29.71 60.53
CA GLY A 475 12.66 28.92 59.34
C GLY A 475 11.27 29.19 58.75
N PRO A 476 10.99 28.59 57.58
CA PRO A 476 9.65 28.58 56.99
C PRO A 476 8.65 27.86 57.90
N LYS A 477 7.38 28.26 57.83
CA LYS A 477 6.27 27.53 58.44
C LYS A 477 5.42 26.87 57.36
N ASP A 478 4.51 27.60 56.71
CA ASP A 478 3.62 27.06 55.69
C ASP A 478 4.24 27.22 54.30
N PHE A 479 4.24 26.16 53.49
CA PHE A 479 4.95 26.13 52.20
C PHE A 479 4.20 25.38 51.09
N SER A 480 4.60 25.63 49.85
CA SER A 480 4.41 24.72 48.71
C SER A 480 5.73 24.51 47.98
N VAL A 481 5.90 23.33 47.40
CA VAL A 481 6.97 23.03 46.45
C VAL A 481 6.39 22.99 45.05
N GLU A 482 7.01 23.72 44.14
CA GLU A 482 6.76 23.69 42.72
C GLU A 482 7.98 23.14 41.98
N VAL A 483 7.76 22.33 40.96
CA VAL A 483 8.82 21.79 40.09
C VAL A 483 8.51 22.01 38.61
N SER A 484 9.55 22.11 37.78
CA SER A 484 9.46 22.26 36.33
C SER A 484 10.61 21.53 35.63
N THR A 485 10.41 21.05 34.39
CA THR A 485 11.48 20.48 33.55
C THR A 485 12.10 21.51 32.59
N GLU A 486 11.44 22.64 32.41
CA GLU A 486 11.73 23.66 31.39
C GLU A 486 11.80 25.09 31.95
N GLY A 487 11.44 25.28 33.23
CA GLY A 487 11.51 26.55 33.95
C GLY A 487 10.33 27.48 33.70
N ILE A 488 9.39 27.10 32.83
CA ILE A 488 8.25 27.92 32.40
C ILE A 488 6.94 27.43 33.02
N ASN A 489 6.55 26.16 32.82
CA ASN A 489 5.36 25.61 33.47
C ASN A 489 5.75 24.90 34.77
N TRP A 490 5.02 25.21 35.83
CA TRP A 490 5.32 24.71 37.16
C TRP A 490 4.17 23.87 37.67
N THR A 491 4.51 22.74 38.29
CA THR A 491 3.55 21.82 38.92
C THR A 491 3.80 21.77 40.42
N THR A 492 2.73 21.79 41.22
CA THR A 492 2.87 21.69 42.68
C THR A 492 3.13 20.25 43.09
N ALA A 493 4.33 19.97 43.62
CA ALA A 493 4.75 18.65 44.09
C ALA A 493 4.28 18.35 45.52
N LYS A 494 4.24 19.38 46.39
CA LYS A 494 3.81 19.22 47.80
C LYS A 494 3.33 20.53 48.39
N THR A 495 2.45 20.45 49.39
CA THR A 495 2.13 21.55 50.30
C THR A 495 2.19 21.05 51.73
N GLY A 496 2.49 21.92 52.69
CA GLY A 496 2.57 21.50 54.09
C GLY A 496 3.03 22.59 55.04
N SER A 497 3.35 22.18 56.26
CA SER A 497 3.91 23.02 57.31
C SER A 497 5.14 22.36 57.93
N LEU A 498 6.20 23.13 58.19
CA LEU A 498 7.43 22.68 58.86
C LEU A 498 7.41 23.00 60.35
N GLU A 499 7.98 22.13 61.18
CA GLU A 499 8.04 22.30 62.64
C GLU A 499 8.94 23.46 63.08
N ASN A 500 8.61 24.08 64.24
CA ASN A 500 9.40 25.16 64.83
C ASN A 500 10.52 24.63 65.75
N THR A 501 11.53 23.99 65.17
CA THR A 501 12.69 23.43 65.88
C THR A 501 13.99 23.88 65.22
N THR A 502 15.13 23.83 65.92
CA THR A 502 16.44 23.94 65.27
C THR A 502 16.83 22.59 64.70
N GLY A 503 17.28 22.55 63.44
CA GLY A 503 17.75 21.32 62.79
C GLY A 503 17.12 21.09 61.41
N TRP A 504 17.34 19.90 60.88
CA TRP A 504 16.78 19.41 59.62
C TRP A 504 15.29 19.07 59.75
N LYS A 505 14.51 19.41 58.72
CA LYS A 505 13.12 18.98 58.54
C LYS A 505 12.99 18.40 57.13
N THR A 506 12.60 17.14 57.05
CA THR A 506 12.50 16.39 55.81
C THR A 506 11.06 16.31 55.34
N VAL A 507 10.84 16.54 54.06
CA VAL A 507 9.53 16.47 53.41
C VAL A 507 9.64 15.53 52.22
N GLU A 508 8.84 14.47 52.25
CA GLU A 508 8.68 13.54 51.14
C GLU A 508 7.46 13.88 50.29
N PHE A 509 7.59 13.71 48.98
CA PHE A 509 6.49 13.82 48.04
C PHE A 509 5.66 12.54 48.04
N ASP A 510 4.39 12.63 47.63
CA ASP A 510 3.51 11.46 47.58
C ASP A 510 3.91 10.52 46.43
N PHE A 511 4.45 11.08 45.34
CA PHE A 511 5.07 10.38 44.22
C PHE A 511 6.29 11.14 43.73
N PRO A 512 7.25 10.48 43.06
CA PRO A 512 8.37 11.15 42.42
C PRO A 512 7.93 12.20 41.42
N VAL A 513 8.70 13.27 41.33
CA VAL A 513 8.46 14.32 40.35
C VAL A 513 9.72 14.56 39.52
N SER A 514 9.58 14.53 38.19
CA SER A 514 10.66 14.96 37.30
C SER A 514 10.91 16.45 37.51
N CYS A 515 12.14 16.80 37.83
CA CYS A 515 12.51 18.16 38.18
C CYS A 515 13.84 18.53 37.53
N LYS A 516 13.83 19.66 36.83
CA LYS A 516 15.04 20.42 36.52
C LYS A 516 15.10 21.71 37.34
N HIS A 517 13.96 22.33 37.63
CA HIS A 517 13.87 23.52 38.47
C HIS A 517 13.01 23.22 39.70
N PHE A 518 13.60 23.34 40.88
CA PHE A 518 12.93 23.18 42.17
C PHE A 518 12.66 24.55 42.77
N LYS A 519 11.45 24.78 43.30
CA LYS A 519 11.09 26.04 43.96
C LYS A 519 10.28 25.79 45.23
N LEU A 520 10.80 26.29 46.34
CA LEU A 520 10.11 26.32 47.63
C LEU A 520 9.44 27.68 47.82
N ASN A 521 8.12 27.71 47.76
CA ASN A 521 7.29 28.87 48.11
C ASN A 521 6.93 28.82 49.60
N ILE A 522 7.02 29.96 50.28
CA ILE A 522 6.85 30.09 51.72
C ILE A 522 5.77 31.16 51.97
N PHE A 523 4.66 30.73 52.56
CA PHE A 523 3.47 31.54 52.79
C PHE A 523 3.41 32.10 54.21
N SER A 524 4.12 31.49 55.16
CA SER A 524 4.18 31.99 56.53
C SER A 524 5.49 31.60 57.24
N LYS A 525 5.77 32.29 58.34
CA LYS A 525 6.95 32.12 59.19
C LYS A 525 6.56 32.06 60.66
N TRP A 526 7.41 31.47 61.49
CA TRP A 526 7.12 31.24 62.91
C TRP A 526 7.18 32.51 63.78
N THR A 527 7.93 33.53 63.37
CA THR A 527 7.94 34.85 64.01
C THR A 527 7.66 35.98 63.02
N SER A 528 6.86 36.96 63.43
CA SER A 528 6.61 38.17 62.64
C SER A 528 7.73 39.21 62.73
N SER A 529 8.69 39.04 63.66
CA SER A 529 9.75 40.02 63.93
C SER A 529 11.06 39.78 63.17
N GLU A 530 11.17 38.69 62.42
CA GLU A 530 12.40 38.30 61.72
C GLU A 530 12.16 38.02 60.23
N ASP A 531 13.26 38.03 59.47
CA ASP A 531 13.28 37.55 58.09
C ASP A 531 13.19 36.03 58.07
N VAL A 532 12.74 35.45 56.96
CA VAL A 532 12.91 34.02 56.75
C VAL A 532 14.39 33.73 56.58
N GLN A 533 14.90 32.74 57.32
CA GLN A 533 16.25 32.22 57.21
C GLN A 533 16.22 30.73 56.90
N ILE A 534 16.97 30.34 55.89
CA ILE A 534 17.22 28.94 55.55
C ILE A 534 18.72 28.75 55.52
N ASN A 535 19.21 27.85 56.37
CA ASN A 535 20.63 27.56 56.45
C ASN A 535 21.07 26.59 55.36
N GLU A 536 20.22 25.63 55.01
CA GLU A 536 20.54 24.62 54.01
C GLU A 536 19.25 23.99 53.46
N ILE A 537 19.29 23.61 52.19
CA ILE A 537 18.30 22.80 51.49
C ILE A 537 19.05 21.69 50.77
N GLU A 538 18.71 20.46 51.11
CA GLU A 538 19.17 19.28 50.39
C GLU A 538 17.99 18.70 49.60
N LEU A 539 18.23 18.38 48.33
CA LEU A 539 17.30 17.65 47.49
C LEU A 539 17.76 16.19 47.43
N PHE A 540 16.81 15.26 47.56
CA PHE A 540 17.14 13.84 47.54
C PHE A 540 16.25 13.06 46.57
N SER A 541 16.87 12.03 45.99
CA SER A 541 16.22 11.07 45.09
C SER A 541 16.03 9.73 45.81
N TYR A 542 16.01 8.63 45.06
CA TYR A 542 16.02 7.29 45.60
C TYR A 542 17.45 6.85 45.91
N ASP A 543 17.58 6.02 46.94
CA ASP A 543 18.77 5.20 47.11
C ASP A 543 18.55 3.91 46.29
N GLY A 544 19.32 3.73 45.22
CA GLY A 544 19.19 2.60 44.30
C GLY A 544 18.36 2.86 43.05
N TYR A 545 17.85 1.81 42.44
CA TYR A 545 17.03 1.85 41.22
C TYR A 545 15.70 2.54 41.43
N ALA A 546 15.18 3.17 40.37
CA ALA A 546 13.85 3.76 40.37
C ALA A 546 12.79 2.74 40.82
N PRO A 547 11.76 3.14 41.59
CA PRO A 547 10.75 2.20 42.11
C PRO A 547 9.86 1.58 41.03
N LEU A 548 9.84 2.16 39.82
CA LEU A 548 9.04 1.73 38.69
C LEU A 548 9.56 2.39 37.41
N GLY A 549 9.40 1.74 36.27
CA GLY A 549 9.61 2.35 34.97
C GLY A 549 8.90 1.57 33.87
N TYR A 550 8.33 2.30 32.92
CA TYR A 550 7.75 1.70 31.73
C TYR A 550 8.03 2.55 30.48
N ARG A 551 7.86 1.92 29.32
CA ARG A 551 7.82 2.61 28.02
C ARG A 551 6.71 2.04 27.16
N ILE A 552 6.23 2.84 26.21
CA ILE A 552 5.20 2.48 25.24
C ILE A 552 5.78 2.62 23.83
N ILE A 553 5.62 1.57 23.03
CA ILE A 553 6.13 1.45 21.67
C ILE A 553 4.94 1.27 20.71
N GLY A 554 4.93 2.03 19.62
CA GLY A 554 3.94 1.88 18.54
C GLY A 554 3.69 3.19 17.75
N PRO A 555 2.55 3.30 17.07
CA PRO A 555 1.72 2.18 16.66
C PRO A 555 2.52 1.26 15.72
N LEU A 556 2.55 -0.04 16.00
CA LEU A 556 3.11 -1.02 15.08
C LEU A 556 2.09 -1.28 13.95
N ASP A 557 2.56 -1.16 12.71
CA ASP A 557 1.73 -1.32 11.52
C ASP A 557 1.47 -2.79 11.19
N ILE A 558 0.30 -3.28 11.59
CA ILE A 558 -0.19 -4.63 11.29
C ILE A 558 -1.10 -4.69 10.06
N SER A 559 -1.18 -3.62 9.24
CA SER A 559 -2.10 -3.55 8.09
C SER A 559 -1.82 -4.58 6.98
N ALA A 560 -0.60 -5.14 6.97
CA ALA A 560 -0.23 -6.26 6.12
C ALA A 560 -1.02 -7.54 6.47
N TYR A 561 -1.53 -7.67 7.69
CA TYR A 561 -2.36 -8.78 8.16
C TYR A 561 -3.85 -8.44 8.06
N GLU A 562 -4.62 -9.15 7.23
CA GLU A 562 -6.09 -8.99 7.19
C GLU A 562 -6.77 -9.68 8.37
N ILE A 563 -6.22 -10.82 8.76
CA ILE A 563 -6.61 -11.64 9.90
C ILE A 563 -5.39 -11.89 10.78
N ALA A 564 -5.62 -11.98 12.09
CA ALA A 564 -4.56 -12.21 13.06
C ALA A 564 -3.93 -13.59 12.86
N PRO A 565 -2.61 -13.67 12.62
CA PRO A 565 -1.86 -14.90 12.78
C PRO A 565 -1.75 -15.25 14.27
N TYR A 566 -1.11 -16.38 14.58
CA TYR A 566 -0.61 -16.58 15.94
C TYR A 566 0.67 -15.76 16.10
N PHE A 567 0.58 -14.56 16.67
CA PHE A 567 1.77 -13.82 17.05
C PHE A 567 2.47 -14.49 18.23
N LYS A 568 3.80 -14.52 18.21
CA LYS A 568 4.64 -14.96 19.30
C LYS A 568 5.57 -13.85 19.71
N VAL A 569 5.50 -13.48 20.97
CA VAL A 569 6.42 -12.53 21.58
C VAL A 569 7.49 -13.33 22.30
N GLU A 570 8.75 -13.02 22.02
CA GLU A 570 9.91 -13.65 22.63
C GLU A 570 10.81 -12.55 23.18
N TRP A 571 11.27 -12.69 24.41
CA TRP A 571 12.20 -11.74 25.01
C TRP A 571 13.20 -12.47 25.90
N ASP A 572 14.33 -11.82 26.14
CA ASP A 572 15.30 -12.25 27.14
C ASP A 572 15.53 -11.12 28.12
N ALA A 573 15.22 -11.38 29.39
CA ALA A 573 15.44 -10.45 30.48
C ALA A 573 16.06 -11.17 31.68
N GLU A 574 17.10 -10.56 32.25
CA GLU A 574 17.63 -10.97 33.55
C GLU A 574 16.75 -10.35 34.65
N ILE A 575 16.09 -11.18 35.46
CA ILE A 575 15.18 -10.74 36.52
C ILE A 575 15.74 -11.14 37.90
N PRO A 576 16.25 -10.18 38.69
CA PRO A 576 16.72 -10.43 40.05
C PRO A 576 15.60 -10.94 40.99
N PRO A 577 15.93 -11.66 42.07
CA PRO A 577 14.93 -12.09 43.05
C PRO A 577 14.14 -10.91 43.63
N GLY A 578 12.81 -11.00 43.58
CA GLY A 578 11.89 -9.98 44.08
C GLY A 578 11.62 -8.82 43.12
N ALA A 579 12.28 -8.79 41.96
CA ALA A 579 11.97 -7.85 40.87
C ALA A 579 10.94 -8.46 39.89
N SER A 580 10.34 -7.64 39.03
CA SER A 580 9.47 -8.12 37.95
C SER A 580 9.65 -7.35 36.66
N PHE A 581 9.50 -8.05 35.54
CA PHE A 581 9.44 -7.49 34.20
C PHE A 581 8.22 -8.06 33.48
N GLU A 582 7.40 -7.19 32.90
CA GLU A 582 6.21 -7.60 32.17
C GLU A 582 6.19 -6.94 30.78
N VAL A 583 5.81 -7.73 29.78
CA VAL A 583 5.45 -7.22 28.46
C VAL A 583 3.93 -7.20 28.37
N ARG A 584 3.37 -6.04 28.04
CA ARG A 584 1.94 -5.80 27.88
C ARG A 584 1.68 -5.36 26.44
N MET A 585 0.59 -5.82 25.83
CA MET A 585 0.28 -5.49 24.45
C MET A 585 -1.20 -5.19 24.25
N LEU A 586 -1.47 -4.14 23.47
CA LEU A 586 -2.79 -3.57 23.29
C LEU A 586 -3.11 -3.36 21.81
N LEU A 587 -4.27 -3.84 21.37
CA LEU A 587 -4.78 -3.65 20.01
C LEU A 587 -5.82 -2.52 20.00
N LEU A 588 -5.51 -1.44 19.28
CA LEU A 588 -6.36 -0.25 19.17
C LEU A 588 -6.80 0.02 17.73
N ASP A 589 -7.82 0.85 17.57
CA ASP A 589 -8.20 1.38 16.26
C ASP A 589 -7.12 2.35 15.73
N GLU A 590 -6.96 2.38 14.43
CA GLU A 590 -6.04 3.29 13.74
C GLU A 590 -6.35 4.75 14.10
N GLY A 591 -5.30 5.49 14.51
CA GLY A 591 -5.41 6.87 14.96
C GLY A 591 -5.71 7.03 16.46
N VAL A 592 -5.85 5.94 17.22
CA VAL A 592 -5.97 5.97 18.69
C VAL A 592 -4.62 5.65 19.33
N GLU A 593 -4.13 6.55 20.18
CA GLU A 593 -2.94 6.35 21.02
C GLU A 593 -3.36 5.89 22.42
N PRO A 594 -2.62 4.96 23.05
CA PRO A 594 -2.92 4.49 24.39
C PRO A 594 -2.39 5.43 25.48
N GLU A 595 -3.10 5.50 26.59
CA GLU A 595 -2.59 6.01 27.86
C GLU A 595 -2.03 4.85 28.71
N PRO A 596 -1.13 5.13 29.68
CA PRO A 596 -0.57 4.08 30.53
C PRO A 596 -1.61 3.23 31.28
N GLU A 597 -2.75 3.84 31.63
CA GLU A 597 -3.86 3.18 32.33
C GLU A 597 -4.63 2.18 31.45
N ASP A 598 -4.51 2.27 30.12
CA ASP A 598 -5.17 1.35 29.19
C ASP A 598 -4.51 -0.05 29.20
N PHE A 599 -3.25 -0.14 29.62
CA PHE A 599 -2.51 -1.39 29.75
C PHE A 599 -2.84 -2.08 31.07
N THR A 600 -3.99 -2.73 31.14
CA THR A 600 -4.44 -3.49 32.33
C THR A 600 -3.84 -4.90 32.39
N ASP A 601 -4.07 -5.66 33.45
CA ASP A 601 -3.54 -7.03 33.60
C ASP A 601 -4.00 -7.99 32.49
N ASN A 602 -5.11 -7.70 31.82
CA ASN A 602 -5.58 -8.48 30.67
C ASN A 602 -4.78 -8.22 29.38
N THR A 603 -3.80 -7.32 29.42
CA THR A 603 -2.89 -6.99 28.31
C THR A 603 -1.53 -7.66 28.46
N ILE A 604 -1.26 -8.31 29.58
CA ILE A 604 0.01 -9.00 29.84
C ILE A 604 0.18 -10.18 28.89
N VAL A 605 1.29 -10.17 28.15
CA VAL A 605 1.72 -11.26 27.28
C VAL A 605 2.08 -12.47 28.13
N SER A 606 1.63 -13.64 27.71
CA SER A 606 1.91 -14.89 28.42
C SER A 606 3.39 -15.23 28.37
N GLU A 607 4.03 -15.39 29.55
CA GLU A 607 5.42 -15.83 29.67
C GLU A 607 5.65 -17.28 29.21
N ILE A 608 4.59 -18.09 29.15
CA ILE A 608 4.70 -19.52 28.86
C ILE A 608 4.83 -19.77 27.36
N ASP A 609 4.03 -19.09 26.56
CA ASP A 609 3.87 -19.32 25.12
C ASP A 609 4.02 -18.05 24.27
N GLY A 610 4.31 -16.91 24.88
CA GLY A 610 4.50 -15.63 24.18
C GLY A 610 3.20 -15.09 23.56
N ARG A 611 2.04 -15.59 23.98
CA ARG A 611 0.77 -15.24 23.36
C ARG A 611 0.33 -13.83 23.74
N ILE A 612 -0.07 -13.06 22.71
CA ILE A 612 -0.70 -11.75 22.88
C ILE A 612 -2.15 -11.93 23.35
N PRO A 613 -2.55 -11.38 24.51
CA PRO A 613 -3.92 -11.50 24.99
C PRO A 613 -4.89 -10.67 24.12
N ASN A 614 -6.16 -11.08 24.10
CA ASN A 614 -7.24 -10.43 23.34
C ASN A 614 -7.02 -10.36 21.81
N ILE A 615 -6.00 -11.04 21.29
CA ILE A 615 -5.84 -11.35 19.87
C ILE A 615 -6.05 -12.85 19.69
N SER A 616 -7.09 -13.22 18.94
CA SER A 616 -7.37 -14.61 18.61
C SER A 616 -7.06 -14.88 17.14
N TRP A 617 -6.59 -16.10 16.84
CA TRP A 617 -6.39 -16.51 15.46
C TRP A 617 -7.65 -16.29 14.62
N GLY A 618 -7.48 -15.67 13.44
CA GLY A 618 -8.58 -15.37 12.53
C GLY A 618 -9.37 -14.10 12.86
N GLN A 619 -9.06 -13.39 13.96
CA GLN A 619 -9.65 -12.08 14.26
C GLN A 619 -9.26 -11.08 13.18
N SER A 620 -10.21 -10.25 12.71
CA SER A 620 -9.87 -9.20 11.75
C SER A 620 -8.96 -8.14 12.39
N LEU A 621 -7.89 -7.78 11.69
CA LEU A 621 -6.94 -6.73 12.08
C LEU A 621 -7.07 -5.46 11.22
N LEU A 622 -8.10 -5.40 10.38
CA LEU A 622 -8.29 -4.27 9.47
C LEU A 622 -8.57 -2.98 10.25
N GLY A 623 -7.80 -1.94 9.93
CA GLY A 623 -7.89 -0.65 10.64
C GLY A 623 -7.44 -0.70 12.10
N LYS A 624 -6.71 -1.73 12.51
CA LYS A 624 -6.14 -1.86 13.85
C LYS A 624 -4.65 -1.51 13.87
N ARG A 625 -4.14 -1.18 15.05
CA ARG A 625 -2.72 -0.98 15.34
C ARG A 625 -2.36 -1.65 16.67
N LEU A 626 -1.14 -2.15 16.74
CA LEU A 626 -0.62 -2.86 17.91
C LEU A 626 0.35 -1.98 18.69
N TRP A 627 0.26 -2.01 20.01
CA TRP A 627 1.11 -1.26 20.92
C TRP A 627 1.74 -2.20 21.93
N ILE A 628 2.97 -1.89 22.35
CA ILE A 628 3.72 -2.63 23.37
C ILE A 628 3.93 -1.69 24.56
N MET A 629 3.77 -2.20 25.76
CA MET A 629 4.30 -1.61 26.97
C MET A 629 5.24 -2.59 27.64
N GLU A 630 6.41 -2.10 28.01
CA GLU A 630 7.36 -2.84 28.83
C GLU A 630 7.41 -2.21 30.20
N TRP A 631 7.23 -3.04 31.23
CA TRP A 631 7.02 -2.60 32.60
C TRP A 631 8.05 -3.25 33.53
N PHE A 632 8.83 -2.41 34.22
CA PHE A 632 9.93 -2.80 35.09
C PHE A 632 9.62 -2.42 36.54
N THR A 633 9.78 -3.38 37.44
CA THR A 633 9.73 -3.18 38.89
C THR A 633 11.04 -3.70 39.50
N PRO A 634 11.77 -2.90 40.29
CA PRO A 634 12.98 -3.37 40.96
C PRO A 634 12.62 -4.35 42.08
N ASN A 635 13.64 -4.91 42.74
CA ASN A 635 13.40 -5.71 43.94
C ASN A 635 12.94 -4.85 45.14
N GLU A 636 12.49 -5.51 46.22
CA GLU A 636 11.92 -4.83 47.39
C GLU A 636 12.85 -3.78 48.04
N ASN A 637 14.18 -3.93 47.89
CA ASN A 637 15.17 -3.01 48.44
C ASN A 637 15.64 -1.94 47.44
N ASN A 638 15.14 -1.96 46.20
CA ASN A 638 15.59 -1.13 45.08
C ASN A 638 17.10 -1.22 44.75
N ASP A 639 17.81 -2.26 45.16
CA ASP A 639 19.25 -2.42 44.88
C ASP A 639 19.53 -3.31 43.65
N ALA A 640 18.49 -3.87 43.03
CA ALA A 640 18.57 -4.60 41.76
C ALA A 640 17.34 -4.34 40.86
N THR A 641 17.56 -4.26 39.54
CA THR A 641 16.54 -4.03 38.51
C THR A 641 16.52 -5.18 37.50
N PRO A 642 15.39 -5.49 36.86
CA PRO A 642 15.40 -6.29 35.64
C PRO A 642 16.22 -5.59 34.54
N VAL A 643 16.84 -6.40 33.69
CA VAL A 643 17.62 -5.95 32.52
C VAL A 643 17.11 -6.69 31.29
N LEU A 644 16.52 -5.96 30.34
CA LEU A 644 16.05 -6.51 29.06
C LEU A 644 17.19 -6.48 28.04
N HIS A 645 17.46 -7.62 27.40
CA HIS A 645 18.46 -7.77 26.33
C HIS A 645 17.84 -7.68 24.94
N TYR A 646 16.68 -8.27 24.72
CA TYR A 646 15.94 -8.15 23.47
C TYR A 646 14.45 -8.46 23.64
N LEU A 647 13.64 -7.96 22.71
CA LEU A 647 12.25 -8.37 22.49
C LEU A 647 11.99 -8.48 20.99
N ASN A 648 11.43 -9.61 20.57
CA ASN A 648 11.04 -9.89 19.21
C ASN A 648 9.57 -10.30 19.16
N ILE A 649 8.90 -9.94 18.06
CA ILE A 649 7.57 -10.43 17.74
C ILE A 649 7.67 -11.12 16.39
N GLY A 650 7.43 -12.43 16.41
CA GLY A 650 7.32 -13.25 15.21
C GLY A 650 5.93 -13.87 15.09
N GLU A 651 5.83 -14.85 14.21
CA GLU A 651 4.62 -15.64 14.02
C GLU A 651 4.89 -17.10 14.38
N LEU A 652 3.99 -17.68 15.18
CA LEU A 652 3.85 -19.11 15.40
C LEU A 652 3.07 -19.72 14.25
N PHE A 653 3.60 -20.81 13.70
CA PHE A 653 2.91 -21.61 12.69
C PHE A 653 2.40 -22.90 13.33
N ALA A 654 1.35 -23.51 12.75
CA ALA A 654 0.55 -24.58 13.36
C ALA A 654 1.30 -25.88 13.79
N ASN A 655 2.62 -25.94 13.60
CA ASN A 655 3.50 -27.05 13.95
C ASN A 655 4.52 -26.71 15.06
N GLU A 656 4.47 -25.52 15.65
CA GLU A 656 5.33 -25.04 16.75
C GLU A 656 4.61 -25.00 18.10
#